data_AF-A0A9D1H8K4-F1
#
_entry.id   AF-A0A9D1H8K4-F1
#
_cell.length_a   1.000
_cell.length_b   1.000
_cell.length_c   1.000
_cell.angle_alpha   90.00
_cell.angle_beta   90.00
_cell.angle_gamma   90.00
#
_symmetry.space_group_name_H-M   'P 1'
#
loop_
_entity.id
_entity.type
_entity.pdbx_description
1 polymer ?
#
loop_
_entity_poly.entity_id
_entity_poly.type
_entity_poly.pdbx_seq_one_letter_code
_entity_poly.pdbx_strand_id
1 'polypeptide(L)'
;MNHNFKKAMTALMLSALIVSSFSAVTAGANDAAGRLIHRESASASQDEELGGSSSSSDTDEGSSSSSNADGTSSSSSSEEEEEEEGSSSSGESEESSSSSETSSSESSTSSSDEESSETSSDTSQEAPEGAVSTEEELREAIESAEGEIVLADNITLSAPLNLEKAVSIDGNGHTLVSGFASLDSLITLMPGASGSEFKNITLTVSEGNKHSLNIWKAGDVTLENVTLDHSAAATGAPLVINNADVTINGKCTVITGENSWYGINLDDRYGETFLTFDLEAEITFSDVYGKDLLWIDESQSQITVNNPEVAGLVYSELRGQYLAPTVLADGNKYATIQEAIAAVESGTITLLQDTIVYSAITIDKDLTIDGAGFTLIGSEKEGSFPVEYRALTSNMMNITNGATVTLRDVQLTAGNLNHDVLYIEQGGNVTLENVSLDHTNAAGGAAMTIESADVTVSGSLNVITGENSECGINVDSATHSQDATLTFADGCDVKHQDASGNEVPLVNLDLAEGQSPESAVVNPGNAGLEFDENGQVVPIPGEEEPEEPETPEAPVATVTVNGVEVGKFDTLQEALNHAPSGATITVTKNGLSAVVSGNRIFTIVLAGEATEYPALRPANGYLLANLGGGQYYVYEAPLIPEIPDTDPLDGWVKRGSRWYLYDNGKKLTGWHKDGNAWYYMDSRGVMLDDGLEVIDGVTYYFYNWGGMANAWWYKDDNGDWFYFRGNGAVAKSSWIEWKGEYYYVGTDGKMLTNTTTPDGYRVDRNGKWIR
;
A
#
# COMPACT_ATOMS: atom_id res chain seq x y z
N MET A 1 26.44 -16.51 11.10
CA MET A 1 25.95 -15.78 12.30
C MET A 1 26.23 -16.59 13.57
N ASN A 2 27.13 -16.17 14.49
CA ASN A 2 27.10 -16.58 15.92
C ASN A 2 28.09 -15.83 16.86
N HIS A 3 28.16 -14.49 16.83
CA HIS A 3 29.03 -13.75 17.77
C HIS A 3 28.48 -12.44 18.38
N ASN A 4 27.47 -11.80 17.80
CA ASN A 4 26.94 -10.54 18.35
C ASN A 4 25.87 -10.75 19.46
N PHE A 5 25.22 -11.92 19.52
CA PHE A 5 24.13 -12.19 20.46
C PHE A 5 24.53 -12.21 21.96
N LYS A 6 25.82 -12.39 22.27
CA LYS A 6 26.30 -12.47 23.68
C LYS A 6 26.57 -11.13 24.35
N LYS A 7 26.66 -10.02 23.61
CA LYS A 7 26.93 -8.70 24.21
C LYS A 7 25.67 -7.99 24.72
N ALA A 8 24.56 -8.05 23.98
CA ALA A 8 23.29 -7.46 24.41
C ALA A 8 22.73 -8.12 25.68
N MET A 9 22.73 -9.46 25.72
CA MET A 9 22.11 -10.23 26.82
C MET A 9 22.83 -10.10 28.18
N THR A 10 24.04 -9.52 28.22
CA THR A 10 24.79 -9.31 29.47
C THR A 10 24.40 -7.99 30.16
N ALA A 11 23.76 -7.04 29.46
CA ALA A 11 23.33 -5.77 30.02
C ALA A 11 21.97 -5.85 30.76
N LEU A 12 21.08 -6.76 30.34
CA LEU A 12 19.73 -6.93 30.91
C LEU A 12 19.66 -7.87 32.13
N MET A 13 20.75 -8.59 32.46
CA MET A 13 20.82 -9.56 33.56
C MET A 13 21.54 -9.04 34.82
N LEU A 14 21.70 -7.71 34.97
CA LEU A 14 22.43 -7.11 36.10
C LEU A 14 21.69 -5.96 36.83
N SER A 15 20.40 -5.76 36.57
CA SER A 15 19.55 -4.74 37.21
C SER A 15 18.57 -5.30 38.26
N ALA A 16 18.56 -6.62 38.49
CA ALA A 16 17.59 -7.27 39.38
C ALA A 16 18.23 -8.08 40.52
N LEU A 17 19.05 -7.44 41.38
CA LEU A 17 19.41 -7.98 42.71
C LEU A 17 20.09 -6.92 43.62
N ILE A 18 19.75 -6.98 44.92
CA ILE A 18 20.42 -6.32 46.08
C ILE A 18 19.79 -5.00 46.61
N VAL A 19 18.96 -5.21 47.65
CA VAL A 19 18.80 -4.43 48.90
C VAL A 19 17.71 -3.36 49.00
N SER A 20 16.64 -3.78 49.66
CA SER A 20 15.82 -2.96 50.53
C SER A 20 16.57 -2.57 51.82
N SER A 21 16.63 -1.27 52.17
CA SER A 21 16.18 -0.73 53.48
C SER A 21 16.73 0.66 53.83
N PHE A 22 15.81 1.54 54.24
CA PHE A 22 15.94 2.67 55.18
C PHE A 22 16.79 3.94 54.87
N SER A 23 16.03 5.03 54.70
CA SER A 23 16.18 6.33 55.39
C SER A 23 17.15 7.44 54.88
N ALA A 24 16.53 8.38 54.15
CA ALA A 24 16.37 9.80 54.53
C ALA A 24 17.54 10.82 54.39
N VAL A 25 17.10 12.09 54.30
CA VAL A 25 17.84 13.37 54.48
C VAL A 25 18.38 14.08 53.21
N THR A 26 17.49 14.90 52.65
CA THR A 26 17.67 16.29 52.12
C THR A 26 18.77 16.65 51.09
N ALA A 27 18.28 17.23 49.98
CA ALA A 27 18.65 18.52 49.38
C ALA A 27 20.10 18.78 48.89
N GLY A 28 20.22 19.33 47.67
CA GLY A 28 21.47 19.98 47.24
C GLY A 28 21.68 20.11 45.74
N ALA A 29 20.92 21.00 45.12
CA ALA A 29 21.19 21.80 43.92
C ALA A 29 22.54 21.68 43.16
N ASN A 30 22.43 21.88 41.83
CA ASN A 30 23.41 22.53 40.92
C ASN A 30 24.68 21.75 40.53
N ASP A 31 25.33 22.00 39.40
CA ASP A 31 24.98 22.64 38.10
C ASP A 31 26.20 22.46 37.16
N ALA A 32 26.05 22.76 35.88
CA ALA A 32 27.11 23.18 34.94
C ALA A 32 28.25 22.19 34.56
N ALA A 33 28.11 21.66 33.34
CA ALA A 33 29.00 21.90 32.18
C ALA A 33 30.54 21.82 32.32
N GLY A 34 31.23 21.13 31.39
CA GLY A 34 32.70 21.05 31.43
C GLY A 34 33.50 20.44 30.26
N ARG A 35 32.97 20.45 29.03
CA ARG A 35 33.69 20.37 27.72
C ARG A 35 35.25 20.44 27.74
N LEU A 36 35.94 19.39 27.28
CA LEU A 36 37.29 19.36 26.63
C LEU A 36 37.56 17.90 26.17
N ILE A 37 37.61 17.53 24.88
CA ILE A 37 38.56 17.84 23.77
C ILE A 37 39.94 17.15 23.89
N HIS A 38 40.22 16.29 22.88
CA HIS A 38 41.52 15.82 22.35
C HIS A 38 42.40 14.83 23.14
N ARG A 39 42.63 13.63 22.57
CA ARG A 39 43.72 13.27 21.60
C ARG A 39 44.43 11.93 21.87
N GLU A 40 44.59 11.20 20.77
CA GLU A 40 45.77 10.41 20.35
C GLU A 40 46.24 9.16 21.14
N SER A 41 46.05 8.03 20.45
CA SER A 41 47.05 7.03 20.07
C SER A 41 47.68 6.09 21.11
N ALA A 42 47.30 4.81 20.95
CA ALA A 42 48.18 3.66 20.73
C ALA A 42 49.33 3.35 21.71
N SER A 43 49.24 2.17 22.33
CA SER A 43 50.41 1.36 22.71
C SER A 43 50.12 -0.12 22.46
N ALA A 44 50.95 -0.77 21.63
CA ALA A 44 50.99 -2.22 21.51
C ALA A 44 52.14 -2.79 22.37
N SER A 45 51.97 -3.99 22.93
CA SER A 45 53.07 -4.92 23.23
C SER A 45 52.58 -6.23 23.86
N GLN A 46 53.03 -7.36 23.29
CA GLN A 46 53.63 -8.52 24.01
C GLN A 46 52.75 -9.38 24.96
N ASP A 47 53.03 -10.67 25.19
CA ASP A 47 53.75 -11.75 24.46
C ASP A 47 53.40 -13.09 25.18
N GLU A 48 54.07 -14.20 24.81
CA GLU A 48 54.07 -15.54 25.48
C GLU A 48 52.88 -16.49 25.21
N GLU A 49 53.06 -17.82 25.33
CA GLU A 49 54.05 -18.73 24.71
C GLU A 49 53.58 -20.20 24.89
N LEU A 50 53.95 -21.07 23.94
CA LEU A 50 54.23 -22.51 24.07
C LEU A 50 53.19 -23.56 24.56
N GLY A 51 52.98 -24.57 23.70
CA GLY A 51 52.93 -26.01 24.06
C GLY A 51 51.56 -26.72 23.97
N GLY A 52 51.42 -27.89 23.33
CA GLY A 52 52.33 -28.66 22.46
C GLY A 52 51.99 -30.16 22.36
N SER A 53 52.01 -30.74 21.14
CA SER A 53 51.91 -32.20 20.82
C SER A 53 50.58 -32.90 21.17
N SER A 54 50.15 -34.05 20.61
CA SER A 54 50.67 -35.02 19.61
C SER A 54 49.45 -35.77 18.98
N SER A 55 49.46 -36.68 17.99
CA SER A 55 50.39 -37.14 16.92
C SER A 55 49.70 -38.25 16.08
N SER A 56 50.14 -38.51 14.83
CA SER A 56 50.01 -39.79 14.06
C SER A 56 48.57 -40.30 13.70
N SER A 57 48.27 -41.10 12.68
CA SER A 57 49.00 -41.77 11.56
C SER A 57 47.97 -42.45 10.62
N ASP A 58 48.21 -42.84 9.36
CA ASP A 58 49.15 -42.52 8.26
C ASP A 58 48.73 -43.39 7.02
N THR A 59 49.19 -43.08 5.79
CA THR A 59 49.26 -43.98 4.58
C THR A 59 47.95 -44.51 3.94
N ASP A 60 47.85 -44.87 2.64
CA ASP A 60 48.78 -44.79 1.49
C ASP A 60 48.05 -44.82 0.12
N GLU A 61 48.83 -44.53 -0.94
CA GLU A 61 48.77 -44.96 -2.37
C GLU A 61 47.47 -45.56 -3.01
N GLY A 62 47.13 -45.31 -4.29
CA GLY A 62 47.78 -44.55 -5.36
C GLY A 62 47.46 -45.14 -6.75
N SER A 63 47.64 -44.36 -7.84
CA SER A 63 47.90 -44.81 -9.24
C SER A 63 46.82 -45.66 -9.98
N SER A 64 46.62 -45.62 -11.31
CA SER A 64 47.16 -44.81 -12.42
C SER A 64 46.50 -45.20 -13.78
N SER A 65 46.36 -44.25 -14.73
CA SER A 65 46.25 -44.48 -16.21
C SER A 65 45.00 -45.25 -16.73
N SER A 66 44.56 -45.23 -18.00
CA SER A 66 45.09 -44.76 -19.30
C SER A 66 43.91 -44.53 -20.29
N SER A 67 43.73 -43.38 -20.97
CA SER A 67 44.21 -43.02 -22.33
C SER A 67 43.37 -43.48 -23.55
N ASN A 68 43.16 -42.55 -24.51
CA ASN A 68 42.90 -42.71 -25.96
C ASN A 68 41.48 -43.16 -26.42
N ALA A 69 40.95 -42.71 -27.57
CA ALA A 69 41.28 -41.59 -28.48
C ALA A 69 40.14 -41.36 -29.52
N ASP A 70 40.15 -40.17 -30.14
CA ASP A 70 39.66 -39.75 -31.48
C ASP A 70 38.57 -40.53 -32.26
N GLY A 71 37.64 -39.79 -32.87
CA GLY A 71 36.75 -40.27 -33.94
C GLY A 71 35.91 -39.15 -34.57
N THR A 72 36.06 -38.92 -35.87
CA THR A 72 35.52 -37.75 -36.60
C THR A 72 34.24 -38.02 -37.41
N SER A 73 33.67 -36.92 -37.95
CA SER A 73 33.09 -36.80 -39.31
C SER A 73 31.76 -37.50 -39.68
N SER A 74 30.70 -36.68 -39.71
CA SER A 74 29.83 -36.34 -40.87
C SER A 74 29.19 -37.39 -41.81
N SER A 75 27.96 -37.00 -42.24
CA SER A 75 27.36 -37.09 -43.60
C SER A 75 26.31 -38.19 -43.92
N SER A 76 25.18 -37.71 -44.49
CA SER A 76 24.32 -38.32 -45.56
C SER A 76 23.63 -39.69 -45.31
N SER A 77 22.50 -40.08 -45.94
CA SER A 77 21.42 -39.41 -46.72
C SER A 77 20.40 -40.46 -47.20
N SER A 78 19.09 -40.15 -47.28
CA SER A 78 18.04 -40.79 -48.11
C SER A 78 16.70 -40.08 -47.80
N GLU A 79 15.89 -39.53 -48.73
CA GLU A 79 15.18 -40.17 -49.88
C GLU A 79 14.25 -41.30 -49.39
N GLU A 80 12.96 -41.42 -49.72
CA GLU A 80 12.16 -41.10 -50.94
C GLU A 80 10.78 -40.45 -50.54
N GLU A 81 10.23 -39.45 -51.25
CA GLU A 81 9.24 -39.46 -52.37
C GLU A 81 7.77 -39.87 -52.10
N GLU A 82 6.87 -38.93 -52.43
CA GLU A 82 5.56 -38.99 -53.17
C GLU A 82 4.79 -37.71 -52.74
N GLU A 83 4.58 -36.69 -53.59
CA GLU A 83 3.59 -36.60 -54.69
C GLU A 83 2.13 -36.85 -54.22
N GLU A 84 1.10 -36.09 -54.61
CA GLU A 84 0.90 -35.27 -55.81
C GLU A 84 0.00 -34.03 -55.51
N GLU A 85 0.28 -32.93 -56.24
CA GLU A 85 -0.65 -32.03 -56.98
C GLU A 85 -1.87 -31.29 -56.36
N GLY A 86 -2.24 -30.16 -56.99
CA GLY A 86 -3.54 -29.51 -56.66
C GLY A 86 -3.81 -28.03 -56.95
N SER A 87 -3.00 -27.31 -57.75
CA SER A 87 -3.37 -26.08 -58.52
C SER A 87 -4.22 -24.95 -57.86
N SER A 88 -3.67 -23.73 -57.67
CA SER A 88 -3.65 -22.59 -58.64
C SER A 88 -4.96 -21.73 -58.65
N SER A 89 -5.00 -20.43 -59.03
CA SER A 89 -4.04 -19.59 -59.76
C SER A 89 -4.25 -18.07 -59.51
N SER A 90 -3.15 -17.29 -59.51
CA SER A 90 -2.94 -15.95 -60.14
C SER A 90 -3.96 -14.79 -60.01
N GLY A 91 -3.43 -13.58 -59.75
CA GLY A 91 -4.06 -12.31 -60.10
C GLY A 91 -3.17 -11.09 -59.82
N GLU A 92 -2.51 -10.53 -60.84
CA GLU A 92 -1.66 -9.32 -60.76
C GLU A 92 -2.46 -8.02 -60.91
N SER A 93 -1.99 -6.93 -60.28
CA SER A 93 -2.09 -5.51 -60.71
C SER A 93 -1.31 -4.68 -59.67
N GLU A 94 -0.17 -4.08 -59.98
CA GLU A 94 0.08 -2.85 -60.76
C GLU A 94 -0.55 -1.56 -60.20
N GLU A 95 0.38 -0.70 -59.75
CA GLU A 95 0.40 0.78 -59.71
C GLU A 95 -0.89 1.62 -59.62
N SER A 96 -0.87 2.60 -58.71
CA SER A 96 -0.69 4.00 -59.16
C SER A 96 -0.38 4.96 -58.00
N SER A 97 0.49 5.93 -58.29
CA SER A 97 0.76 7.10 -57.46
C SER A 97 -0.09 8.29 -57.93
N SER A 98 -0.45 9.19 -57.01
CA SER A 98 -0.87 10.55 -57.41
C SER A 98 -0.55 11.57 -56.32
N SER A 99 0.37 12.48 -56.63
CA SER A 99 0.59 13.72 -55.90
C SER A 99 -0.39 14.81 -56.36
N SER A 100 -0.63 15.81 -55.51
CA SER A 100 -1.14 17.11 -55.95
C SER A 100 -0.69 18.23 -55.01
N GLU A 101 0.20 19.09 -55.50
CA GLU A 101 0.55 20.36 -54.87
C GLU A 101 -0.40 21.49 -55.30
N THR A 102 -0.23 22.65 -54.64
CA THR A 102 -0.76 23.98 -55.00
C THR A 102 -2.26 24.22 -54.71
N SER A 103 -2.72 25.42 -54.36
CA SER A 103 -2.12 26.76 -54.52
C SER A 103 -2.55 27.75 -53.42
N SER A 104 -1.76 28.82 -53.29
CA SER A 104 -1.94 29.93 -52.35
C SER A 104 -2.91 31.01 -52.86
N SER A 105 -3.47 31.79 -51.94
CA SER A 105 -4.06 33.10 -52.26
C SER A 105 -3.89 34.09 -51.11
N GLU A 106 -3.13 35.16 -51.35
CA GLU A 106 -3.06 36.33 -50.47
C GLU A 106 -4.35 37.16 -50.56
N SER A 107 -4.78 37.77 -49.46
CA SER A 107 -5.44 39.08 -49.53
C SER A 107 -5.26 39.85 -48.22
N SER A 108 -4.89 41.12 -48.34
CA SER A 108 -4.63 42.04 -47.23
C SER A 108 -5.72 43.10 -47.15
N THR A 109 -6.14 43.51 -45.93
CA THR A 109 -6.61 44.89 -45.66
C THR A 109 -6.67 45.21 -44.15
N SER A 110 -5.81 46.15 -43.79
CA SER A 110 -5.68 47.01 -42.59
C SER A 110 -6.85 47.26 -41.60
N SER A 111 -6.43 47.46 -40.33
CA SER A 111 -6.95 48.39 -39.28
C SER A 111 -8.33 48.11 -38.66
N SER A 112 -8.59 48.37 -37.37
CA SER A 112 -7.95 49.33 -36.45
C SER A 112 -7.86 48.87 -34.98
N ASP A 113 -7.10 49.63 -34.19
CA ASP A 113 -6.67 49.39 -32.80
C ASP A 113 -7.79 49.43 -31.74
N GLU A 114 -7.59 48.72 -30.61
CA GLU A 114 -7.69 49.30 -29.26
C GLU A 114 -6.90 48.47 -28.22
N GLU A 115 -6.38 49.12 -27.17
CA GLU A 115 -5.43 48.56 -26.20
C GLU A 115 -6.09 47.74 -25.07
N SER A 116 -5.48 46.62 -24.69
CA SER A 116 -5.40 46.21 -23.28
C SER A 116 -4.14 45.38 -23.03
N SER A 117 -3.36 45.78 -22.04
CA SER A 117 -2.04 45.20 -21.74
C SER A 117 -2.14 43.85 -21.03
N GLU A 118 -1.74 42.78 -21.71
CA GLU A 118 -1.31 41.54 -21.07
C GLU A 118 0.21 41.39 -21.24
N THR A 119 0.93 41.37 -20.13
CA THR A 119 2.35 41.00 -20.11
C THR A 119 2.44 39.48 -20.18
N SER A 120 2.43 38.91 -21.39
CA SER A 120 2.91 37.54 -21.56
C SER A 120 4.41 37.52 -21.28
N SER A 121 4.82 36.81 -20.24
CA SER A 121 6.19 36.30 -20.13
C SER A 121 6.31 35.08 -21.03
N ASP A 122 6.21 35.32 -22.34
CA ASP A 122 6.58 34.34 -23.35
C ASP A 122 8.12 34.30 -23.42
N THR A 123 8.70 33.60 -22.44
CA THR A 123 10.06 33.09 -22.54
C THR A 123 10.00 31.71 -23.15
N SER A 124 9.67 31.66 -24.44
CA SER A 124 10.21 30.63 -25.33
C SER A 124 11.75 30.74 -25.30
N GLN A 125 12.40 30.09 -24.33
CA GLN A 125 13.83 29.81 -24.46
C GLN A 125 13.96 28.96 -25.73
N GLU A 126 14.72 29.45 -26.71
CA GLU A 126 15.12 28.60 -27.84
C GLU A 126 15.79 27.36 -27.24
N ALA A 127 15.33 26.18 -27.64
CA ALA A 127 15.89 24.92 -27.15
C ALA A 127 17.41 24.92 -27.35
N PRO A 128 18.20 24.46 -26.36
CA PRO A 128 19.65 24.55 -26.44
C PRO A 128 20.19 23.87 -27.70
N GLU A 129 21.21 24.45 -28.31
CA GLU A 129 21.75 23.99 -29.60
C GLU A 129 22.24 22.54 -29.49
N GLY A 130 21.53 21.61 -30.15
CA GLY A 130 21.77 20.16 -30.07
C GLY A 130 20.78 19.37 -29.19
N ALA A 131 19.77 20.02 -28.61
CA ALA A 131 18.70 19.33 -27.87
C ALA A 131 17.81 18.46 -28.77
N VAL A 132 17.31 17.35 -28.22
CA VAL A 132 16.50 16.35 -28.94
C VAL A 132 15.00 16.53 -28.66
N SER A 133 14.18 16.38 -29.69
CA SER A 133 12.73 16.61 -29.64
C SER A 133 11.89 15.37 -29.99
N THR A 134 12.52 14.33 -30.51
CA THR A 134 11.86 13.10 -30.98
C THR A 134 12.55 11.84 -30.44
N GLU A 135 11.82 10.72 -30.46
CA GLU A 135 12.37 9.41 -30.06
C GLU A 135 13.56 8.98 -30.96
N GLU A 136 13.52 9.29 -32.25
CA GLU A 136 14.60 8.95 -33.20
C GLU A 136 15.88 9.73 -32.84
N GLU A 137 15.79 11.04 -32.66
CA GLU A 137 16.90 11.90 -32.22
C GLU A 137 17.46 11.46 -30.84
N LEU A 138 16.59 11.11 -29.89
CA LEU A 138 17.01 10.61 -28.57
C LEU A 138 17.78 9.30 -28.68
N ARG A 139 17.33 8.35 -29.52
CA ARG A 139 18.01 7.07 -29.72
C ARG A 139 19.35 7.25 -30.45
N GLU A 140 19.41 8.11 -31.47
CA GLU A 140 20.69 8.45 -32.14
C GLU A 140 21.67 9.14 -31.17
N ALA A 141 21.20 10.04 -30.32
CA ALA A 141 22.02 10.70 -29.29
C ALA A 141 22.56 9.70 -28.26
N ILE A 142 21.73 8.73 -27.82
CA ILE A 142 22.15 7.64 -26.91
C ILE A 142 23.20 6.73 -27.56
N GLU A 143 23.04 6.35 -28.84
CA GLU A 143 24.00 5.49 -29.54
C GLU A 143 25.37 6.18 -29.76
N SER A 144 25.34 7.50 -30.00
CA SER A 144 26.52 8.33 -30.30
C SER A 144 27.19 8.99 -29.08
N ALA A 145 26.58 8.89 -27.89
CA ALA A 145 26.84 9.74 -26.72
C ALA A 145 28.34 9.97 -26.38
N GLU A 146 28.80 11.20 -26.63
CA GLU A 146 29.96 11.85 -25.99
C GLU A 146 29.51 13.17 -25.33
N GLY A 147 28.67 13.10 -24.30
CA GLY A 147 28.20 14.30 -23.59
C GLY A 147 26.84 14.14 -22.91
N GLU A 148 26.27 15.28 -22.53
CA GLU A 148 24.92 15.41 -21.98
C GLU A 148 23.88 15.59 -23.10
N ILE A 149 22.80 14.82 -23.04
CA ILE A 149 21.68 14.84 -23.97
C ILE A 149 20.57 15.68 -23.33
N VAL A 150 20.22 16.80 -23.95
CA VAL A 150 19.18 17.70 -23.41
C VAL A 150 17.88 17.50 -24.19
N LEU A 151 16.74 17.38 -23.50
CA LEU A 151 15.42 17.31 -24.15
C LEU A 151 14.89 18.72 -24.47
N ALA A 152 14.19 18.83 -25.60
CA ALA A 152 13.50 20.04 -26.07
C ALA A 152 11.97 19.93 -26.06
N ASP A 153 11.44 18.71 -25.90
CA ASP A 153 10.01 18.42 -25.82
C ASP A 153 9.78 17.12 -25.03
N ASN A 154 8.52 16.82 -24.70
CA ASN A 154 8.11 15.54 -24.14
C ASN A 154 8.19 14.44 -25.21
N ILE A 155 8.92 13.36 -24.93
CA ILE A 155 9.12 12.26 -25.89
C ILE A 155 8.32 11.04 -25.45
N THR A 156 7.39 10.62 -26.30
CA THR A 156 6.70 9.32 -26.18
C THR A 156 7.56 8.23 -26.82
N LEU A 157 7.94 7.23 -26.03
CA LEU A 157 8.73 6.09 -26.49
C LEU A 157 7.84 4.99 -27.07
N SER A 158 8.19 4.45 -28.24
CA SER A 158 7.51 3.30 -28.87
C SER A 158 8.08 1.94 -28.43
N ALA A 159 9.18 1.93 -27.68
CA ALA A 159 9.79 0.74 -27.07
C ALA A 159 10.66 1.11 -25.84
N PRO A 160 11.02 0.15 -24.96
CA PRO A 160 11.93 0.40 -23.84
C PRO A 160 13.27 1.05 -24.25
N LEU A 161 13.87 1.81 -23.32
CA LEU A 161 15.27 2.22 -23.38
C LEU A 161 16.12 1.28 -22.52
N ASN A 162 16.77 0.31 -23.16
CA ASN A 162 17.76 -0.57 -22.52
C ASN A 162 19.15 0.00 -22.77
N LEU A 163 19.74 0.61 -21.75
CA LEU A 163 20.98 1.39 -21.85
C LEU A 163 22.18 0.53 -21.46
N GLU A 164 23.03 0.19 -22.44
CA GLU A 164 24.24 -0.63 -22.27
C GLU A 164 25.52 0.16 -22.00
N LYS A 165 25.44 1.50 -22.03
CA LYS A 165 26.56 2.43 -21.80
C LYS A 165 26.08 3.60 -20.94
N ALA A 166 27.03 4.29 -20.30
CA ALA A 166 26.74 5.49 -19.52
C ALA A 166 26.13 6.58 -20.42
N VAL A 167 25.07 7.22 -19.93
CA VAL A 167 24.44 8.39 -20.58
C VAL A 167 24.15 9.47 -19.54
N SER A 168 24.28 10.74 -19.92
CA SER A 168 23.75 11.86 -19.13
C SER A 168 22.56 12.43 -19.89
N ILE A 169 21.37 12.41 -19.30
CA ILE A 169 20.14 12.93 -19.91
C ILE A 169 19.58 14.03 -19.00
N ASP A 170 19.56 15.26 -19.50
CA ASP A 170 18.83 16.37 -18.88
C ASP A 170 17.47 16.50 -19.56
N GLY A 171 16.41 16.23 -18.80
CA GLY A 171 15.03 16.43 -19.23
C GLY A 171 14.69 17.90 -19.43
N ASN A 172 15.42 18.85 -18.86
CA ASN A 172 15.14 20.29 -18.98
C ASN A 172 13.67 20.65 -18.63
N GLY A 173 13.06 19.89 -17.71
CA GLY A 173 11.64 20.00 -17.31
C GLY A 173 10.66 19.13 -18.12
N HIS A 174 11.12 18.42 -19.15
CA HIS A 174 10.31 17.56 -20.00
C HIS A 174 10.16 16.11 -19.49
N THR A 175 9.25 15.38 -20.13
CA THR A 175 8.83 14.03 -19.76
C THR A 175 9.21 12.99 -20.82
N LEU A 176 9.75 11.84 -20.39
CA LEU A 176 9.74 10.61 -21.18
C LEU A 176 8.50 9.80 -20.80
N VAL A 177 7.64 9.56 -21.79
CA VAL A 177 6.34 8.88 -21.61
C VAL A 177 6.38 7.52 -22.29
N SER A 178 5.84 6.49 -21.65
CA SER A 178 5.62 5.20 -22.33
C SER A 178 4.47 5.29 -23.33
N GLY A 179 4.77 5.02 -24.60
CA GLY A 179 3.79 4.75 -25.66
C GLY A 179 3.65 3.28 -26.01
N PHE A 180 4.21 2.36 -25.21
CA PHE A 180 4.28 0.94 -25.52
C PHE A 180 3.67 0.04 -24.42
N ALA A 181 2.95 -0.99 -24.86
CA ALA A 181 2.24 -1.92 -23.98
C ALA A 181 3.00 -3.25 -23.81
N SER A 182 4.12 -3.22 -23.08
CA SER A 182 4.84 -4.43 -22.64
C SER A 182 5.32 -4.30 -21.20
N LEU A 183 5.34 -5.43 -20.47
CA LEU A 183 5.68 -5.55 -19.04
C LEU A 183 7.18 -5.29 -18.73
N ASP A 184 7.83 -4.51 -19.56
CA ASP A 184 9.17 -3.99 -19.41
C ASP A 184 9.17 -2.68 -18.60
N SER A 185 10.36 -2.24 -18.22
CA SER A 185 10.59 -0.88 -17.71
C SER A 185 10.54 0.14 -18.84
N LEU A 186 10.20 1.41 -18.54
CA LEU A 186 10.43 2.54 -19.46
C LEU A 186 11.93 2.65 -19.78
N ILE A 187 12.77 2.64 -18.74
CA ILE A 187 14.23 2.67 -18.83
C ILE A 187 14.83 1.54 -17.99
N THR A 188 15.79 0.81 -18.55
CA THR A 188 16.66 -0.13 -17.81
C THR A 188 18.13 0.23 -18.03
N LEU A 189 18.86 0.49 -16.95
CA LEU A 189 20.33 0.56 -16.97
C LEU A 189 20.91 -0.84 -16.83
N MET A 190 21.76 -1.23 -17.77
CA MET A 190 22.50 -2.50 -17.80
C MET A 190 23.91 -2.31 -17.21
N PRO A 191 24.69 -3.38 -16.90
CA PRO A 191 25.97 -3.24 -16.20
C PRO A 191 27.02 -2.30 -16.85
N GLY A 192 26.93 -2.04 -18.15
CA GLY A 192 27.82 -1.10 -18.84
C GLY A 192 27.44 0.38 -18.68
N ALA A 193 26.28 0.69 -18.07
CA ALA A 193 25.75 2.03 -17.88
C ALA A 193 26.09 2.68 -16.53
N SER A 194 27.18 2.23 -15.89
CA SER A 194 27.70 2.87 -14.67
C SER A 194 28.17 4.30 -14.97
N GLY A 195 27.87 5.26 -14.09
CA GLY A 195 28.10 6.69 -14.32
C GLY A 195 27.03 7.37 -15.17
N SER A 196 25.80 6.81 -15.23
CA SER A 196 24.68 7.49 -15.90
C SER A 196 24.06 8.57 -15.01
N GLU A 197 23.59 9.65 -15.63
CA GLU A 197 22.97 10.79 -14.95
C GLU A 197 21.58 11.07 -15.56
N PHE A 198 20.58 11.30 -14.72
CA PHE A 198 19.24 11.75 -15.13
C PHE A 198 18.91 13.03 -14.37
N LYS A 199 18.68 14.13 -15.09
CA LYS A 199 18.50 15.47 -14.51
C LYS A 199 17.17 16.08 -14.95
N ASN A 200 16.48 16.80 -14.07
CA ASN A 200 15.32 17.64 -14.37
C ASN A 200 14.25 16.96 -15.26
N ILE A 201 13.98 15.68 -15.04
CA ILE A 201 13.23 14.82 -15.96
C ILE A 201 12.07 14.11 -15.28
N THR A 202 10.94 13.99 -15.99
CA THR A 202 9.81 13.15 -15.55
C THR A 202 9.80 11.85 -16.34
N LEU A 203 9.63 10.71 -15.66
CA LEU A 203 9.52 9.38 -16.24
C LEU A 203 8.11 8.82 -15.95
N THR A 204 7.24 8.81 -16.96
CA THR A 204 5.84 8.38 -16.84
C THR A 204 5.59 7.04 -17.53
N VAL A 205 5.11 6.05 -16.77
CA VAL A 205 4.72 4.73 -17.30
C VAL A 205 3.22 4.62 -17.57
N SER A 206 2.83 3.61 -18.34
CA SER A 206 1.44 3.29 -18.68
C SER A 206 0.98 1.93 -18.12
N GLU A 207 -0.30 1.60 -18.29
CA GLU A 207 -0.94 0.33 -17.89
C GLU A 207 -0.33 -0.93 -18.53
N GLY A 208 0.60 -0.77 -19.49
CA GLY A 208 1.37 -1.88 -20.04
C GLY A 208 2.65 -2.19 -19.29
N ASN A 209 3.20 -1.27 -18.49
CA ASN A 209 4.60 -1.29 -18.06
C ASN A 209 4.82 -1.64 -16.59
N LYS A 210 6.08 -1.89 -16.23
CA LYS A 210 6.48 -2.43 -14.93
C LYS A 210 7.35 -1.51 -14.06
N HIS A 211 8.21 -0.68 -14.63
CA HIS A 211 9.07 0.21 -13.83
C HIS A 211 9.32 1.52 -14.58
N SER A 212 9.37 2.65 -13.88
CA SER A 212 9.81 3.92 -14.50
C SER A 212 11.32 3.90 -14.75
N LEU A 213 12.10 3.43 -13.77
CA LEU A 213 13.54 3.21 -13.91
C LEU A 213 14.00 1.94 -13.20
N ASN A 214 14.70 1.07 -13.92
CA ASN A 214 15.30 -0.17 -13.39
C ASN A 214 16.82 -0.12 -13.54
N ILE A 215 17.55 -0.08 -12.42
CA ILE A 215 19.01 0.05 -12.39
C ILE A 215 19.60 -1.31 -12.02
N TRP A 216 20.18 -2.01 -13.00
CA TRP A 216 20.72 -3.35 -12.82
C TRP A 216 22.23 -3.37 -13.06
N LYS A 217 23.00 -3.54 -11.97
CA LYS A 217 24.47 -3.65 -11.97
C LYS A 217 25.24 -2.44 -12.49
N ALA A 218 24.61 -1.26 -12.52
CA ALA A 218 25.26 0.01 -12.80
C ALA A 218 25.64 0.71 -11.48
N GLY A 219 26.90 1.13 -11.34
CA GLY A 219 27.36 1.97 -10.22
C GLY A 219 27.39 3.46 -10.58
N ASP A 220 27.64 4.32 -9.60
CA ASP A 220 27.80 5.78 -9.77
C ASP A 220 26.63 6.46 -10.53
N VAL A 221 25.40 5.97 -10.39
CA VAL A 221 24.23 6.54 -11.09
C VAL A 221 23.68 7.73 -10.31
N THR A 222 23.45 8.86 -10.98
CA THR A 222 22.90 10.08 -10.33
C THR A 222 21.50 10.41 -10.83
N LEU A 223 20.58 10.66 -9.90
CA LEU A 223 19.22 11.16 -10.16
C LEU A 223 19.09 12.55 -9.54
N GLU A 224 18.99 13.59 -10.38
CA GLU A 224 18.89 14.99 -9.96
C GLU A 224 17.55 15.60 -10.41
N ASN A 225 16.74 16.12 -9.49
CA ASN A 225 15.46 16.77 -9.83
C ASN A 225 14.51 15.87 -10.68
N VAL A 226 14.44 14.57 -10.34
CA VAL A 226 13.70 13.55 -11.10
C VAL A 226 12.29 13.34 -10.55
N THR A 227 11.31 13.16 -11.44
CA THR A 227 9.97 12.65 -11.09
C THR A 227 9.74 11.27 -11.68
N LEU A 228 9.37 10.30 -10.86
CA LEU A 228 9.03 8.94 -11.25
C LEU A 228 7.52 8.75 -11.07
N ASP A 229 6.79 8.90 -12.17
CA ASP A 229 5.34 8.74 -12.20
C ASP A 229 4.98 7.30 -12.56
N HIS A 230 4.52 6.57 -11.55
CA HIS A 230 4.11 5.17 -11.61
C HIS A 230 2.60 5.01 -11.29
N SER A 231 1.84 6.10 -11.40
CA SER A 231 0.40 6.13 -11.08
C SER A 231 -0.45 5.19 -11.96
N ALA A 232 -0.07 5.04 -13.23
CA ALA A 232 -0.81 4.22 -14.20
C ALA A 232 -0.20 2.84 -14.47
N ALA A 233 0.81 2.39 -13.71
CA ALA A 233 1.56 1.18 -14.04
C ALA A 233 0.75 -0.13 -13.97
N ALA A 234 1.16 -1.14 -14.75
CA ALA A 234 0.56 -2.48 -14.73
C ALA A 234 0.86 -3.24 -13.43
N THR A 235 2.10 -3.11 -12.95
CA THR A 235 2.67 -3.70 -11.73
C THR A 235 4.05 -3.09 -11.49
N GLY A 236 4.81 -3.55 -10.50
CA GLY A 236 6.21 -3.17 -10.32
C GLY A 236 6.41 -1.92 -9.47
N ALA A 237 7.41 -1.10 -9.76
CA ALA A 237 7.81 0.00 -8.88
C ALA A 237 8.44 1.17 -9.66
N PRO A 238 8.22 2.43 -9.26
CA PRO A 238 8.83 3.61 -9.88
C PRO A 238 10.35 3.47 -10.05
N LEU A 239 11.05 3.06 -8.98
CA LEU A 239 12.49 2.81 -9.00
C LEU A 239 12.82 1.39 -8.53
N VAL A 240 13.69 0.70 -9.27
CA VAL A 240 14.37 -0.52 -8.84
C VAL A 240 15.87 -0.30 -8.85
N ILE A 241 16.54 -0.66 -7.76
CA ILE A 241 18.01 -0.61 -7.63
C ILE A 241 18.47 -2.03 -7.29
N ASN A 242 19.23 -2.66 -8.19
CA ASN A 242 19.62 -4.07 -8.05
C ASN A 242 21.10 -4.28 -8.34
N ASN A 243 21.85 -4.58 -7.28
CA ASN A 243 23.32 -4.63 -7.24
C ASN A 243 23.96 -3.37 -7.85
N ALA A 244 23.46 -2.20 -7.44
CA ALA A 244 23.76 -0.92 -8.07
C ALA A 244 24.07 0.16 -7.02
N ASP A 245 24.73 1.24 -7.43
CA ASP A 245 25.03 2.41 -6.59
C ASP A 245 24.37 3.65 -7.20
N VAL A 246 23.51 4.29 -6.41
CA VAL A 246 22.62 5.37 -6.85
C VAL A 246 22.65 6.50 -5.85
N THR A 247 22.92 7.72 -6.35
CA THR A 247 22.79 8.97 -5.58
C THR A 247 21.58 9.75 -6.04
N ILE A 248 20.72 10.13 -5.09
CA ILE A 248 19.65 11.10 -5.28
C ILE A 248 20.18 12.47 -4.85
N ASN A 249 20.10 13.44 -5.77
CA ASN A 249 20.45 14.84 -5.59
C ASN A 249 19.22 15.73 -5.87
N GLY A 250 19.11 16.86 -5.17
CA GLY A 250 17.95 17.75 -5.29
C GLY A 250 16.61 17.02 -5.09
N LYS A 251 15.58 17.41 -5.85
CA LYS A 251 14.23 16.89 -5.63
C LYS A 251 13.99 15.53 -6.30
N CYS A 252 13.62 14.51 -5.55
CA CYS A 252 13.10 13.25 -6.10
C CYS A 252 11.62 13.11 -5.78
N THR A 253 10.76 13.07 -6.80
CA THR A 253 9.31 12.87 -6.63
C THR A 253 8.94 11.46 -7.04
N VAL A 254 8.36 10.68 -6.14
CA VAL A 254 7.94 9.29 -6.35
C VAL A 254 6.43 9.21 -6.20
N ILE A 255 5.73 8.80 -7.27
CA ILE A 255 4.26 8.72 -7.32
C ILE A 255 3.87 7.27 -7.59
N THR A 256 3.06 6.67 -6.71
CA THR A 256 2.62 5.26 -6.83
C THR A 256 1.13 5.15 -7.15
N GLY A 257 0.80 4.26 -8.08
CA GLY A 257 -0.57 3.80 -8.36
C GLY A 257 -0.93 2.50 -7.63
N GLU A 258 -2.20 2.09 -7.73
CA GLU A 258 -2.79 0.91 -7.08
C GLU A 258 -1.92 -0.36 -7.23
N ASN A 259 -1.44 -0.62 -8.45
CA ASN A 259 -0.67 -1.80 -8.82
C ASN A 259 0.82 -1.73 -8.44
N SER A 260 1.30 -0.59 -7.94
CA SER A 260 2.69 -0.45 -7.49
C SER A 260 2.95 -1.38 -6.31
N TRP A 261 4.12 -2.01 -6.29
CA TRP A 261 4.60 -2.78 -5.15
C TRP A 261 4.89 -1.81 -4.00
N TYR A 262 5.81 -0.87 -4.25
CA TYR A 262 6.38 0.12 -3.33
C TYR A 262 6.88 1.32 -4.15
N GLY A 263 7.42 2.37 -3.52
CA GLY A 263 8.04 3.51 -4.22
C GLY A 263 9.42 3.20 -4.85
N ILE A 264 10.34 2.70 -4.04
CA ILE A 264 11.74 2.40 -4.39
C ILE A 264 12.06 1.00 -3.84
N ASN A 265 12.37 0.08 -4.74
CA ASN A 265 12.72 -1.30 -4.39
C ASN A 265 14.25 -1.51 -4.43
N LEU A 266 14.85 -1.79 -3.27
CA LEU A 266 16.27 -2.13 -3.14
C LEU A 266 16.44 -3.65 -3.14
N ASP A 267 17.27 -4.18 -4.03
CA ASP A 267 17.51 -5.63 -4.20
C ASP A 267 19.01 -5.98 -4.14
N ASP A 268 19.36 -6.90 -3.25
CA ASP A 268 20.70 -7.45 -2.98
C ASP A 268 21.09 -8.60 -3.90
N ARG A 269 20.11 -9.20 -4.57
CA ARG A 269 20.15 -10.61 -5.03
C ARG A 269 21.34 -10.96 -5.91
N TYR A 270 21.97 -9.95 -6.51
CA TYR A 270 23.12 -10.10 -7.39
C TYR A 270 24.41 -9.41 -6.90
N GLY A 271 24.43 -8.83 -5.70
CA GLY A 271 25.57 -8.17 -5.03
C GLY A 271 25.16 -6.90 -4.27
N GLU A 272 26.15 -6.18 -3.71
CA GLU A 272 25.97 -4.96 -2.90
C GLU A 272 25.12 -3.89 -3.63
N THR A 273 24.23 -3.24 -2.88
CA THR A 273 23.31 -2.19 -3.36
C THR A 273 23.38 -0.96 -2.45
N PHE A 274 23.57 0.20 -3.04
CA PHE A 274 23.71 1.49 -2.34
C PHE A 274 22.66 2.49 -2.84
N LEU A 275 21.98 3.13 -1.88
CA LEU A 275 21.16 4.31 -2.13
C LEU A 275 21.67 5.44 -1.24
N THR A 276 22.14 6.52 -1.84
CA THR A 276 22.66 7.70 -1.14
C THR A 276 21.76 8.90 -1.38
N PHE A 277 21.29 9.52 -0.30
CA PHE A 277 20.68 10.84 -0.36
C PHE A 277 21.78 11.90 -0.14
N ASP A 278 22.00 12.80 -1.09
CA ASP A 278 22.92 13.92 -0.89
C ASP A 278 22.33 14.96 0.09
N LEU A 279 23.16 15.88 0.60
CA LEU A 279 22.78 16.86 1.62
C LEU A 279 21.69 17.85 1.19
N GLU A 280 21.46 18.00 -0.12
CA GLU A 280 20.40 18.82 -0.73
C GLU A 280 19.22 17.98 -1.25
N ALA A 281 19.19 16.67 -0.97
CA ALA A 281 18.13 15.78 -1.42
C ALA A 281 16.80 16.01 -0.70
N GLU A 282 15.73 16.24 -1.46
CA GLU A 282 14.35 16.33 -0.98
C GLU A 282 13.52 15.21 -1.63
N ILE A 283 13.03 14.24 -0.85
CA ILE A 283 12.10 13.24 -1.39
C ILE A 283 10.65 13.68 -1.15
N THR A 284 9.84 13.65 -2.20
CA THR A 284 8.39 13.78 -2.14
C THR A 284 7.79 12.43 -2.52
N PHE A 285 7.05 11.80 -1.61
CA PHE A 285 6.35 10.55 -1.86
C PHE A 285 4.84 10.81 -1.89
N SER A 286 4.19 10.42 -2.99
CA SER A 286 2.76 10.57 -3.18
C SER A 286 2.15 9.18 -3.37
N ASP A 287 1.51 8.68 -2.32
CA ASP A 287 0.76 7.43 -2.33
C ASP A 287 -0.61 7.61 -1.65
N VAL A 288 -1.62 6.92 -2.18
CA VAL A 288 -3.00 6.89 -1.63
C VAL A 288 -3.47 5.46 -1.38
N TYR A 289 -2.55 4.48 -1.38
CA TYR A 289 -2.83 3.03 -1.35
C TYR A 289 -2.10 2.29 -0.22
N GLY A 290 -1.49 3.01 0.73
CA GLY A 290 -0.77 2.44 1.88
C GLY A 290 0.54 1.75 1.51
N LYS A 291 1.26 2.24 0.50
CA LYS A 291 2.55 1.70 0.04
C LYS A 291 3.71 2.29 0.83
N ASP A 292 4.77 1.51 1.03
CA ASP A 292 6.02 2.02 1.58
C ASP A 292 6.84 2.76 0.50
N LEU A 293 7.52 3.85 0.87
CA LEU A 293 8.46 4.55 -0.01
C LEU A 293 9.68 3.68 -0.32
N LEU A 294 10.29 3.07 0.70
CA LEU A 294 11.43 2.16 0.54
C LEU A 294 11.01 0.75 0.89
N TRP A 295 11.40 -0.20 0.05
CA TRP A 295 11.33 -1.62 0.34
C TRP A 295 12.72 -2.23 0.41
N ILE A 296 13.00 -2.91 1.52
CA ILE A 296 14.23 -3.64 1.81
C ILE A 296 13.81 -5.05 2.20
N ASP A 297 14.16 -6.05 1.39
CA ASP A 297 13.84 -7.46 1.67
C ASP A 297 14.66 -7.96 2.88
N GLU A 298 14.01 -8.54 3.88
CA GLU A 298 14.62 -8.98 5.15
C GLU A 298 15.74 -10.03 4.99
N SER A 299 15.80 -10.71 3.84
CA SER A 299 16.87 -11.69 3.54
C SER A 299 18.19 -11.04 3.10
N GLN A 300 18.19 -9.74 2.86
CA GLN A 300 19.25 -8.98 2.22
C GLN A 300 20.20 -8.35 3.24
N SER A 301 21.50 -8.55 3.05
CA SER A 301 22.55 -8.15 4.01
C SER A 301 23.61 -7.22 3.44
N GLN A 302 23.46 -6.82 2.17
CA GLN A 302 24.40 -5.97 1.44
C GLN A 302 23.77 -4.66 0.92
N ILE A 303 22.54 -4.33 1.38
CA ILE A 303 21.86 -3.05 1.12
C ILE A 303 22.37 -2.00 2.11
N THR A 304 22.79 -0.85 1.60
CA THR A 304 23.20 0.32 2.39
C THR A 304 22.40 1.55 1.95
N VAL A 305 21.72 2.20 2.89
CA VAL A 305 21.05 3.50 2.67
C VAL A 305 21.81 4.58 3.44
N ASN A 306 22.35 5.56 2.72
CA ASN A 306 23.15 6.66 3.29
C ASN A 306 22.33 7.95 3.40
N ASN A 307 22.44 8.63 4.54
CA ASN A 307 21.72 9.87 4.90
C ASN A 307 20.18 9.86 4.74
N PRO A 308 19.44 8.76 5.04
CA PRO A 308 17.98 8.70 4.90
C PRO A 308 17.23 9.78 5.71
N GLU A 309 17.84 10.29 6.79
CA GLU A 309 17.30 11.38 7.59
C GLU A 309 17.26 12.73 6.87
N VAL A 310 18.12 12.95 5.85
CA VAL A 310 18.07 14.15 4.99
C VAL A 310 16.81 14.12 4.12
N ALA A 311 16.47 12.94 3.61
CA ALA A 311 15.19 12.65 2.96
C ALA A 311 14.00 12.59 3.94
N GLY A 312 14.20 12.96 5.21
CA GLY A 312 13.14 13.01 6.23
C GLY A 312 12.64 11.65 6.71
N LEU A 313 13.33 10.55 6.34
CA LEU A 313 12.96 9.18 6.70
C LEU A 313 13.55 8.79 8.05
N VAL A 314 12.91 7.81 8.70
CA VAL A 314 13.35 7.25 9.98
C VAL A 314 13.36 5.73 9.90
N TYR A 315 14.33 5.08 10.54
CA TYR A 315 14.40 3.63 10.58
C TYR A 315 13.34 3.07 11.54
N SER A 316 12.62 2.04 11.10
CA SER A 316 11.73 1.26 11.95
C SER A 316 12.39 -0.07 12.28
N GLU A 317 12.63 -0.32 13.56
CA GLU A 317 13.08 -1.61 14.08
C GLU A 317 11.97 -2.66 13.97
N LEU A 318 10.71 -2.23 14.09
CA LEU A 318 9.53 -3.10 13.93
C LEU A 318 9.37 -3.61 12.49
N ARG A 319 9.71 -2.78 11.50
CA ARG A 319 9.54 -3.05 10.06
C ARG A 319 10.84 -3.40 9.32
N GLY A 320 11.99 -3.35 10.00
CA GLY A 320 13.31 -3.65 9.43
C GLY A 320 13.78 -2.68 8.32
N GLN A 321 13.10 -1.54 8.12
CA GLN A 321 13.33 -0.66 6.97
C GLN A 321 13.10 0.83 7.30
N TYR A 322 13.54 1.70 6.41
CA TYR A 322 13.32 3.15 6.50
C TYR A 322 11.94 3.53 5.99
N LEU A 323 11.22 4.35 6.78
CA LEU A 323 9.84 4.76 6.51
C LEU A 323 9.68 6.27 6.64
N ALA A 324 8.61 6.79 6.02
CA ALA A 324 8.14 8.13 6.31
C ALA A 324 7.61 8.18 7.76
N PRO A 325 8.00 9.17 8.57
CA PRO A 325 7.56 9.27 9.95
C PRO A 325 6.08 9.62 10.04
N THR A 326 5.30 8.74 10.66
CA THR A 326 3.86 8.91 10.89
C THR A 326 3.55 9.62 12.21
N VAL A 327 4.50 9.63 13.15
CA VAL A 327 4.28 10.06 14.54
C VAL A 327 5.38 10.99 15.04
N LEU A 328 5.01 11.95 15.89
CA LEU A 328 5.89 12.82 16.65
C LEU A 328 5.71 12.57 18.16
N ALA A 329 6.80 12.35 18.90
CA ALA A 329 6.78 12.27 20.36
C ALA A 329 8.07 12.85 20.96
N ASP A 330 7.93 13.69 22.00
CA ASP A 330 9.04 14.43 22.63
C ASP A 330 9.95 15.21 21.65
N GLY A 331 9.38 15.68 20.54
CA GLY A 331 10.09 16.37 19.46
C GLY A 331 10.87 15.47 18.50
N ASN A 332 10.85 14.15 18.72
CA ASN A 332 11.46 13.15 17.84
C ASN A 332 10.39 12.53 16.93
N LYS A 333 10.79 12.17 15.71
CA LYS A 333 9.93 11.54 14.70
C LYS A 333 10.07 10.02 14.74
N TYR A 334 8.97 9.29 14.59
CA TYR A 334 8.91 7.83 14.60
C TYR A 334 8.14 7.30 13.39
N ALA A 335 8.54 6.12 12.91
CA ALA A 335 7.88 5.45 11.79
C ALA A 335 6.52 4.87 12.16
N THR A 336 6.35 4.44 13.41
CA THR A 336 5.14 3.81 13.94
C THR A 336 4.77 4.36 15.32
N ILE A 337 3.49 4.24 15.69
CA ILE A 337 3.02 4.63 17.03
C ILE A 337 3.54 3.70 18.12
N GLN A 338 3.76 2.42 17.84
CA GLN A 338 4.34 1.44 18.77
C GLN A 338 5.76 1.85 19.18
N GLU A 339 6.58 2.29 18.22
CA GLU A 339 7.95 2.77 18.50
C GLU A 339 7.94 4.09 19.29
N ALA A 340 7.00 4.99 19.01
CA ALA A 340 6.82 6.20 19.79
C ALA A 340 6.44 5.89 21.26
N ILE A 341 5.44 5.02 21.48
CA ILE A 341 5.00 4.56 22.82
C ILE A 341 6.15 3.85 23.56
N ALA A 342 6.96 3.05 22.86
CA ALA A 342 8.11 2.37 23.45
C ALA A 342 9.23 3.35 23.86
N ALA A 343 9.40 4.46 23.14
CA ALA A 343 10.46 5.43 23.37
C ALA A 343 10.16 6.49 24.45
N VAL A 344 8.89 6.75 24.77
CA VAL A 344 8.50 7.72 25.81
C VAL A 344 8.11 7.05 27.13
N GLU A 345 8.36 7.76 28.24
CA GLU A 345 7.93 7.36 29.60
C GLU A 345 6.57 7.96 29.96
N SER A 346 6.30 9.20 29.53
CA SER A 346 5.04 9.91 29.72
C SER A 346 5.00 11.16 28.83
N GLY A 347 3.84 11.60 28.35
CA GLY A 347 3.73 12.82 27.57
C GLY A 347 2.64 12.75 26.49
N THR A 348 2.80 13.56 25.44
CA THR A 348 1.90 13.56 24.28
C THR A 348 2.61 12.98 23.05
N ILE A 349 1.94 12.04 22.41
CA ILE A 349 2.29 11.46 21.12
C ILE A 349 1.29 12.03 20.10
N THR A 350 1.78 12.63 19.03
CA THR A 350 0.93 13.29 18.01
C THR A 350 1.09 12.64 16.65
N LEU A 351 -0.02 12.32 15.98
CA LEU A 351 0.01 11.82 14.60
C LEU A 351 0.34 12.95 13.61
N LEU A 352 1.07 12.59 12.56
CA LEU A 352 1.45 13.50 11.47
C LEU A 352 0.66 13.23 10.18
N GLN A 353 0.05 12.05 10.09
CA GLN A 353 -0.76 11.56 8.97
C GLN A 353 -1.54 10.31 9.41
N ASP A 354 -2.46 9.83 8.57
CA ASP A 354 -3.10 8.52 8.78
C ASP A 354 -2.04 7.41 8.85
N THR A 355 -2.19 6.50 9.80
CA THR A 355 -1.14 5.56 10.21
C THR A 355 -1.65 4.12 10.23
N ILE A 356 -1.01 3.23 9.48
CA ILE A 356 -1.36 1.81 9.46
C ILE A 356 -0.76 1.10 10.69
N VAL A 357 -1.61 0.34 11.39
CA VAL A 357 -1.33 -0.40 12.61
C VAL A 357 -1.22 -1.89 12.25
N TYR A 358 0.01 -2.39 12.12
CA TYR A 358 0.30 -3.77 11.70
C TYR A 358 0.26 -4.81 12.85
N SER A 359 0.31 -4.34 14.10
CA SER A 359 0.22 -5.15 15.30
C SER A 359 -0.52 -4.35 16.39
N ALA A 360 -1.18 -5.04 17.32
CA ALA A 360 -1.96 -4.41 18.37
C ALA A 360 -1.14 -3.37 19.14
N ILE A 361 -1.74 -2.20 19.38
CA ILE A 361 -1.14 -1.16 20.21
C ILE A 361 -1.38 -1.53 21.67
N THR A 362 -0.36 -1.40 22.52
CA THR A 362 -0.50 -1.59 23.97
C THR A 362 0.04 -0.36 24.68
N ILE A 363 -0.79 0.23 25.53
CA ILE A 363 -0.45 1.36 26.39
C ILE A 363 -0.53 0.89 27.84
N ASP A 364 0.60 0.91 28.54
CA ASP A 364 0.79 0.41 29.92
C ASP A 364 1.33 1.51 30.88
N LYS A 365 1.32 2.76 30.41
CA LYS A 365 1.92 3.96 31.04
C LYS A 365 1.09 5.22 30.73
N ASP A 366 1.29 6.28 31.52
CA ASP A 366 0.50 7.52 31.44
C ASP A 366 0.82 8.34 30.16
N LEU A 367 -0.13 8.44 29.22
CA LEU A 367 0.07 9.08 27.91
C LEU A 367 -1.17 9.85 27.40
N THR A 368 -0.91 10.85 26.55
CA THR A 368 -1.91 11.39 25.62
C THR A 368 -1.55 10.94 24.21
N ILE A 369 -2.50 10.32 23.50
CA ILE A 369 -2.44 10.13 22.05
C ILE A 369 -3.31 11.20 21.42
N ASP A 370 -2.69 12.09 20.64
CA ASP A 370 -3.34 13.18 19.92
C ASP A 370 -3.34 12.84 18.43
N GLY A 371 -4.52 12.54 17.89
CA GLY A 371 -4.68 12.22 16.48
C GLY A 371 -4.53 13.43 15.56
N ALA A 372 -4.67 14.66 16.06
CA ALA A 372 -4.73 15.88 15.24
C ALA A 372 -5.73 15.81 14.05
N GLY A 373 -6.77 14.98 14.18
CA GLY A 373 -7.77 14.68 13.15
C GLY A 373 -7.49 13.42 12.30
N PHE A 374 -6.31 12.81 12.42
CA PHE A 374 -5.89 11.63 11.66
C PHE A 374 -6.39 10.30 12.26
N THR A 375 -6.24 9.26 11.44
CA THR A 375 -6.76 7.91 11.66
C THR A 375 -5.64 6.92 11.96
N LEU A 376 -5.82 6.09 12.98
CA LEU A 376 -5.10 4.83 13.14
C LEU A 376 -5.92 3.73 12.45
N ILE A 377 -5.30 2.98 11.53
CA ILE A 377 -5.97 2.01 10.67
C ILE A 377 -5.40 0.62 10.90
N GLY A 378 -6.18 -0.30 11.48
CA GLY A 378 -5.80 -1.69 11.66
C GLY A 378 -5.54 -2.39 10.31
N SER A 379 -4.43 -3.13 10.21
CA SER A 379 -4.06 -3.83 8.97
C SER A 379 -5.09 -4.89 8.56
N GLU A 380 -5.59 -4.81 7.32
CA GLU A 380 -6.43 -5.85 6.70
C GLU A 380 -5.67 -7.11 6.22
N LYS A 381 -4.33 -7.11 6.35
CA LYS A 381 -3.48 -8.22 5.92
C LYS A 381 -2.94 -8.98 7.11
N GLU A 382 -3.04 -10.31 7.07
CA GLU A 382 -2.06 -11.20 7.71
C GLU A 382 -0.70 -10.93 7.05
N GLY A 383 0.03 -9.94 7.56
CA GLY A 383 1.28 -9.52 6.94
C GLY A 383 2.32 -10.64 6.98
N SER A 384 3.20 -10.64 5.99
CA SER A 384 4.36 -11.53 5.88
C SER A 384 5.47 -11.19 6.89
N PHE A 385 5.09 -10.79 8.11
CA PHE A 385 5.98 -10.34 9.16
C PHE A 385 6.70 -11.50 9.87
N PRO A 386 7.81 -11.22 10.60
CA PRO A 386 8.44 -12.17 11.49
C PRO A 386 7.44 -12.80 12.47
N VAL A 387 7.58 -14.10 12.74
CA VAL A 387 6.60 -14.88 13.53
C VAL A 387 6.38 -14.34 14.95
N GLU A 388 7.36 -13.62 15.50
CA GLU A 388 7.28 -12.95 16.81
C GLU A 388 6.34 -11.73 16.83
N TYR A 389 6.01 -11.14 15.67
CA TYR A 389 5.00 -10.08 15.52
C TYR A 389 3.64 -10.60 15.05
N ARG A 390 3.51 -11.90 14.75
CA ARG A 390 2.23 -12.54 14.35
C ARG A 390 1.28 -12.82 15.53
N ALA A 391 1.53 -12.21 16.68
CA ALA A 391 0.63 -12.25 17.82
C ALA A 391 -0.54 -11.27 17.59
N LEU A 392 -1.45 -11.63 16.68
CA LEU A 392 -2.78 -11.03 16.60
C LEU A 392 -3.61 -11.55 17.78
N THR A 393 -3.39 -10.95 18.95
CA THR A 393 -4.29 -11.08 20.10
C THR A 393 -5.41 -10.07 19.93
N SER A 394 -6.57 -10.55 19.49
CA SER A 394 -7.87 -9.87 19.52
C SER A 394 -7.84 -8.39 19.07
N ASN A 395 -7.55 -7.42 19.93
CA ASN A 395 -7.99 -6.03 19.75
C ASN A 395 -6.98 -5.14 19.00
N MET A 396 -7.44 -4.01 18.46
CA MET A 396 -6.58 -3.05 17.75
C MET A 396 -5.73 -2.19 18.71
N MET A 397 -6.33 -1.65 19.76
CA MET A 397 -5.65 -0.90 20.83
C MET A 397 -6.04 -1.44 22.21
N ASN A 398 -5.05 -1.64 23.08
CA ASN A 398 -5.19 -2.11 24.45
C ASN A 398 -4.64 -1.05 25.42
N ILE A 399 -5.43 -0.64 26.41
CA ILE A 399 -4.98 0.19 27.54
C ILE A 399 -5.00 -0.66 28.81
N THR A 400 -3.88 -0.74 29.52
CA THR A 400 -3.69 -1.72 30.60
C THR A 400 -2.91 -1.20 31.80
N ASN A 401 -2.78 -2.03 32.85
CA ASN A 401 -1.80 -1.86 33.94
C ASN A 401 -1.93 -0.54 34.73
N GLY A 402 -3.15 -0.03 34.90
CA GLY A 402 -3.44 1.20 35.65
C GLY A 402 -3.07 2.50 34.93
N ALA A 403 -2.76 2.44 33.64
CA ALA A 403 -2.36 3.61 32.84
C ALA A 403 -3.45 4.69 32.80
N THR A 404 -3.09 5.94 33.04
CA THR A 404 -3.94 7.11 32.80
C THR A 404 -3.74 7.60 31.37
N VAL A 405 -4.75 7.43 30.52
CA VAL A 405 -4.62 7.66 29.07
C VAL A 405 -5.64 8.68 28.59
N THR A 406 -5.21 9.65 27.76
CA THR A 406 -6.12 10.50 26.99
C THR A 406 -6.00 10.17 25.52
N LEU A 407 -7.09 9.78 24.87
CA LEU A 407 -7.18 9.73 23.41
C LEU A 407 -7.91 10.99 22.95
N ARG A 408 -7.26 11.83 22.14
CA ARG A 408 -7.81 13.10 21.65
C ARG A 408 -7.78 13.19 20.12
N ASP A 409 -8.84 13.75 19.54
CA ASP A 409 -8.95 14.16 18.12
C ASP A 409 -8.45 13.05 17.17
N VAL A 410 -8.83 11.80 17.46
CA VAL A 410 -8.30 10.60 16.79
C VAL A 410 -9.42 9.68 16.33
N GLN A 411 -9.25 9.11 15.14
CA GLN A 411 -10.12 8.06 14.62
C GLN A 411 -9.38 6.73 14.72
N LEU A 412 -10.05 5.69 15.22
CA LEU A 412 -9.52 4.32 15.28
C LEU A 412 -10.40 3.42 14.39
N THR A 413 -9.83 2.82 13.36
CA THR A 413 -10.55 1.90 12.46
C THR A 413 -9.95 0.50 12.58
N ALA A 414 -10.75 -0.48 13.01
CA ALA A 414 -10.32 -1.87 13.12
C ALA A 414 -10.00 -2.51 11.75
N GLY A 415 -8.99 -3.39 11.75
CA GLY A 415 -8.72 -4.30 10.65
C GLY A 415 -9.57 -5.58 10.75
N ASN A 416 -9.61 -6.34 9.66
CA ASN A 416 -10.37 -7.61 9.55
C ASN A 416 -9.89 -8.78 10.44
N LEU A 417 -8.81 -8.58 11.18
CA LEU A 417 -8.25 -9.52 12.14
C LEU A 417 -8.43 -9.03 13.59
N ASN A 418 -8.99 -7.82 13.77
CA ASN A 418 -9.27 -7.30 15.09
C ASN A 418 -10.63 -7.80 15.60
N HIS A 419 -10.68 -8.10 16.90
CA HIS A 419 -11.89 -8.15 17.69
C HIS A 419 -12.25 -6.68 18.01
N ASP A 420 -11.97 -6.19 19.22
CA ASP A 420 -12.36 -4.83 19.59
C ASP A 420 -11.48 -3.75 18.94
N VAL A 421 -12.04 -2.55 18.70
CA VAL A 421 -11.21 -1.37 18.30
C VAL A 421 -10.39 -0.90 19.50
N LEU A 422 -11.07 -0.65 20.63
CA LEU A 422 -10.45 -0.16 21.87
C LEU A 422 -10.81 -1.07 23.05
N TYR A 423 -9.82 -1.77 23.58
CA TYR A 423 -9.95 -2.63 24.75
C TYR A 423 -9.22 -2.02 25.94
N ILE A 424 -9.87 -1.97 27.10
CA ILE A 424 -9.35 -1.30 28.29
C ILE A 424 -9.45 -2.30 29.46
N GLU A 425 -8.33 -2.85 29.93
CA GLU A 425 -8.30 -3.91 30.94
C GLU A 425 -7.41 -3.52 32.13
N GLN A 426 -7.98 -3.46 33.33
CA GLN A 426 -7.27 -3.02 34.54
C GLN A 426 -6.68 -1.59 34.36
N GLY A 427 -7.31 -0.76 33.54
CA GLY A 427 -6.85 0.60 33.21
C GLY A 427 -6.91 1.56 34.39
N GLY A 428 -6.24 2.70 34.25
CA GLY A 428 -6.39 3.83 35.16
C GLY A 428 -7.61 4.66 34.78
N ASN A 429 -7.45 6.00 34.76
CA ASN A 429 -8.46 6.87 34.18
C ASN A 429 -8.21 7.00 32.68
N VAL A 430 -9.16 6.58 31.84
CA VAL A 430 -9.12 6.80 30.40
C VAL A 430 -10.06 7.95 30.04
N THR A 431 -9.58 8.92 29.25
CA THR A 431 -10.38 10.04 28.75
C THR A 431 -10.43 10.00 27.24
N LEU A 432 -11.63 10.07 26.68
CA LEU A 432 -11.87 10.19 25.24
C LEU A 432 -12.29 11.63 24.93
N GLU A 433 -11.55 12.32 24.07
CA GLU A 433 -11.79 13.70 23.62
C GLU A 433 -11.95 13.70 22.08
N ASN A 434 -13.16 13.86 21.56
CA ASN A 434 -13.42 13.89 20.11
C ASN A 434 -12.90 12.63 19.36
N VAL A 435 -13.31 11.44 19.82
CA VAL A 435 -12.84 10.15 19.30
C VAL A 435 -13.88 9.54 18.35
N SER A 436 -13.42 8.89 17.27
CA SER A 436 -14.26 8.00 16.46
C SER A 436 -13.73 6.57 16.55
N LEU A 437 -14.62 5.61 16.80
CA LEU A 437 -14.33 4.18 16.85
C LEU A 437 -15.10 3.50 15.72
N ASP A 438 -14.38 3.00 14.73
CA ASP A 438 -14.93 2.32 13.56
C ASP A 438 -14.61 0.82 13.61
N HIS A 439 -15.65 0.04 13.89
CA HIS A 439 -15.64 -1.41 14.03
C HIS A 439 -16.21 -2.09 12.76
N THR A 440 -16.41 -1.40 11.63
CA THR A 440 -17.13 -2.00 10.49
C THR A 440 -16.43 -3.20 9.88
N ASN A 441 -15.11 -3.20 9.92
CA ASN A 441 -14.26 -4.24 9.35
C ASN A 441 -13.91 -5.37 10.33
N ALA A 442 -14.19 -5.23 11.62
CA ALA A 442 -13.75 -6.16 12.67
C ALA A 442 -14.31 -7.59 12.50
N ALA A 443 -13.61 -8.56 13.09
CA ALA A 443 -13.94 -9.99 13.07
C ALA A 443 -15.00 -10.41 14.10
N GLY A 444 -15.24 -9.61 15.13
CA GLY A 444 -16.15 -9.87 16.25
C GLY A 444 -15.94 -8.83 17.37
N GLY A 445 -16.71 -8.89 18.46
CA GLY A 445 -16.51 -8.01 19.62
C GLY A 445 -17.21 -6.66 19.54
N ALA A 446 -16.63 -5.64 20.20
CA ALA A 446 -17.23 -4.32 20.36
C ALA A 446 -16.31 -3.18 19.88
N ALA A 447 -16.89 -2.04 19.52
CA ALA A 447 -16.07 -0.86 19.19
C ALA A 447 -15.25 -0.39 20.41
N MET A 448 -15.78 -0.52 21.62
CA MET A 448 -15.02 -0.37 22.87
C MET A 448 -15.41 -1.44 23.90
N THR A 449 -14.42 -2.00 24.60
CA THR A 449 -14.63 -2.87 25.76
C THR A 449 -13.91 -2.29 26.98
N ILE A 450 -14.61 -2.24 28.11
CA ILE A 450 -14.13 -1.67 29.38
C ILE A 450 -14.22 -2.74 30.48
N GLU A 451 -13.06 -3.12 31.01
CA GLU A 451 -12.87 -4.14 32.04
C GLU A 451 -12.01 -3.59 33.19
N SER A 452 -12.59 -3.43 34.38
CA SER A 452 -11.89 -2.88 35.56
C SER A 452 -11.17 -1.54 35.33
N ALA A 453 -11.83 -0.57 34.69
CA ALA A 453 -11.28 0.76 34.40
C ALA A 453 -12.34 1.88 34.48
N ASP A 454 -11.88 3.11 34.73
CA ASP A 454 -12.73 4.31 34.74
C ASP A 454 -12.55 5.09 33.42
N VAL A 455 -13.57 5.08 32.56
CA VAL A 455 -13.57 5.77 31.26
C VAL A 455 -14.46 7.01 31.32
N THR A 456 -13.96 8.15 30.84
CA THR A 456 -14.71 9.40 30.70
C THR A 456 -14.78 9.82 29.25
N VAL A 457 -15.98 10.07 28.74
CA VAL A 457 -16.23 10.65 27.42
C VAL A 457 -16.46 12.16 27.56
N SER A 458 -15.66 12.93 26.84
CA SER A 458 -15.71 14.39 26.79
C SER A 458 -15.65 14.87 25.32
N GLY A 459 -16.39 15.92 24.97
CA GLY A 459 -16.56 16.26 23.56
C GLY A 459 -17.33 15.17 22.80
N SER A 460 -16.97 14.90 21.54
CA SER A 460 -17.70 13.89 20.75
C SER A 460 -17.14 12.46 20.92
N LEU A 461 -18.03 11.47 20.91
CA LEU A 461 -17.69 10.07 20.67
C LEU A 461 -18.58 9.53 19.55
N ASN A 462 -17.97 9.18 18.41
CA ASN A 462 -18.66 8.52 17.32
C ASN A 462 -18.33 7.02 17.34
N VAL A 463 -19.36 6.18 17.30
CA VAL A 463 -19.22 4.71 17.29
C VAL A 463 -19.89 4.18 16.03
N ILE A 464 -19.13 3.46 15.21
CA ILE A 464 -19.62 2.83 13.98
C ILE A 464 -19.49 1.31 14.13
N THR A 465 -20.62 0.59 14.05
CA THR A 465 -20.65 -0.88 14.12
C THR A 465 -20.86 -1.51 12.74
N GLY A 466 -20.21 -2.64 12.48
CA GLY A 466 -20.44 -3.50 11.30
C GLY A 466 -21.03 -4.86 11.64
N GLU A 467 -21.17 -5.72 10.61
CA GLU A 467 -21.99 -6.94 10.65
C GLU A 467 -21.61 -7.93 11.77
N ASN A 468 -20.37 -7.92 12.23
CA ASN A 468 -19.85 -8.80 13.28
C ASN A 468 -19.87 -8.18 14.70
N SER A 469 -20.40 -6.96 14.87
CA SER A 469 -20.36 -6.26 16.16
C SER A 469 -21.40 -6.82 17.12
N GLU A 470 -20.97 -7.15 18.33
CA GLU A 470 -21.85 -7.58 19.43
C GLU A 470 -22.55 -6.39 20.08
N CYS A 471 -21.84 -5.26 20.20
CA CYS A 471 -22.37 -3.97 20.65
C CYS A 471 -21.43 -2.82 20.21
N GLY A 472 -21.83 -1.58 20.45
CA GLY A 472 -20.94 -0.42 20.35
C GLY A 472 -19.91 -0.40 21.47
N ILE A 473 -20.37 -0.44 22.71
CA ILE A 473 -19.57 -0.32 23.94
C ILE A 473 -19.95 -1.43 24.91
N ASN A 474 -19.01 -2.30 25.28
CA ASN A 474 -19.19 -3.31 26.30
C ASN A 474 -18.61 -2.82 27.64
N VAL A 475 -19.41 -2.81 28.70
CA VAL A 475 -18.96 -2.55 30.08
C VAL A 475 -19.03 -3.87 30.85
N ASP A 476 -17.89 -4.56 30.98
CA ASP A 476 -17.75 -5.83 31.73
C ASP A 476 -17.14 -5.56 33.11
N SER A 477 -17.80 -6.08 34.13
CA SER A 477 -17.21 -6.31 35.45
C SER A 477 -17.52 -7.71 35.99
N ALA A 478 -18.40 -8.47 35.34
CA ALA A 478 -18.86 -9.79 35.77
C ALA A 478 -17.73 -10.81 35.95
N THR A 479 -16.66 -10.69 35.17
CA THR A 479 -15.52 -11.62 35.22
C THR A 479 -14.32 -11.09 36.03
N HIS A 480 -14.41 -9.86 36.55
CA HIS A 480 -13.27 -9.08 37.03
C HIS A 480 -13.29 -8.74 38.54
N SER A 481 -12.20 -8.12 39.02
CA SER A 481 -11.99 -7.86 40.46
C SER A 481 -12.21 -6.41 40.89
N GLN A 482 -12.43 -5.51 39.93
CA GLN A 482 -12.82 -4.11 40.13
C GLN A 482 -13.95 -3.78 39.15
N ASP A 483 -14.85 -2.90 39.57
CA ASP A 483 -15.92 -2.39 38.72
C ASP A 483 -15.34 -1.59 37.54
N ALA A 484 -16.02 -1.65 36.39
CA ALA A 484 -15.81 -0.78 35.23
C ALA A 484 -16.83 0.36 35.23
N THR A 485 -16.39 1.56 34.86
CA THR A 485 -17.23 2.77 34.82
C THR A 485 -17.11 3.47 33.46
N LEU A 486 -18.25 3.85 32.88
CA LEU A 486 -18.34 4.74 31.73
C LEU A 486 -19.06 6.04 32.13
N THR A 487 -18.36 7.16 32.12
CA THR A 487 -18.89 8.47 32.52
C THR A 487 -19.04 9.39 31.31
N PHE A 488 -20.23 9.96 31.13
CA PHE A 488 -20.49 10.97 30.10
C PHE A 488 -20.40 12.38 30.71
N ALA A 489 -19.41 13.16 30.29
CA ALA A 489 -19.19 14.52 30.78
C ALA A 489 -20.27 15.50 30.24
N ASP A 490 -20.49 16.62 30.95
CA ASP A 490 -21.48 17.63 30.58
C ASP A 490 -21.22 18.17 29.16
N GLY A 491 -22.19 18.00 28.25
CA GLY A 491 -22.11 18.48 26.88
C GLY A 491 -21.31 17.61 25.92
N CYS A 492 -21.12 16.32 26.22
CA CYS A 492 -20.64 15.37 25.23
C CYS A 492 -21.68 15.12 24.11
N ASP A 493 -21.21 14.68 22.95
CA ASP A 493 -22.04 14.35 21.77
C ASP A 493 -21.73 12.90 21.36
N VAL A 494 -22.61 11.97 21.71
CA VAL A 494 -22.40 10.54 21.45
C VAL A 494 -23.29 10.09 20.31
N LYS A 495 -22.66 9.52 19.28
CA LYS A 495 -23.34 9.02 18.09
C LYS A 495 -23.04 7.55 17.91
N HIS A 496 -24.08 6.80 17.56
CA HIS A 496 -23.98 5.41 17.14
C HIS A 496 -24.57 5.27 15.74
N GLN A 497 -23.77 4.73 14.83
CA GLN A 497 -24.21 4.32 13.51
C GLN A 497 -23.96 2.83 13.37
N ASP A 498 -25.02 2.05 13.13
CA ASP A 498 -24.83 0.71 12.59
C ASP A 498 -24.79 0.76 11.06
N ALA A 499 -23.64 0.42 10.48
CA ALA A 499 -23.45 0.33 9.04
C ALA A 499 -24.06 -0.96 8.45
N SER A 500 -24.42 -1.91 9.30
CA SER A 500 -24.96 -3.23 8.95
C SER A 500 -26.46 -3.22 8.61
N GLY A 501 -27.22 -2.28 9.20
CA GLY A 501 -28.68 -2.29 9.20
C GLY A 501 -29.31 -3.27 10.20
N ASN A 502 -28.55 -3.71 11.20
CA ASN A 502 -28.96 -4.57 12.30
C ASN A 502 -29.35 -3.74 13.54
N GLU A 503 -30.16 -4.32 14.44
CA GLU A 503 -30.36 -3.76 15.79
C GLU A 503 -29.17 -4.14 16.69
N VAL A 504 -28.09 -3.35 16.62
CA VAL A 504 -26.92 -3.46 17.52
C VAL A 504 -27.11 -2.49 18.69
N PRO A 505 -26.92 -2.90 19.96
CA PRO A 505 -27.01 -1.96 21.09
C PRO A 505 -25.77 -1.08 21.18
N LEU A 506 -25.94 0.22 21.47
CA LEU A 506 -24.81 1.14 21.71
C LEU A 506 -24.04 0.75 22.97
N VAL A 507 -24.71 0.39 24.07
CA VAL A 507 -24.05 -0.03 25.32
C VAL A 507 -24.59 -1.38 25.75
N ASN A 508 -23.69 -2.35 25.97
CA ASN A 508 -23.95 -3.60 26.65
C ASN A 508 -23.36 -3.57 28.07
N LEU A 509 -24.05 -4.21 29.02
CA LEU A 509 -23.66 -4.23 30.44
C LEU A 509 -23.56 -5.69 30.94
N ASP A 510 -22.35 -6.17 31.24
CA ASP A 510 -22.12 -7.46 31.90
C ASP A 510 -21.51 -7.23 33.30
N LEU A 511 -22.38 -6.95 34.28
CA LEU A 511 -21.99 -6.37 35.56
C LEU A 511 -21.73 -7.41 36.66
N ALA A 512 -20.86 -7.07 37.61
CA ALA A 512 -20.56 -7.90 38.77
C ALA A 512 -21.76 -8.08 39.72
N GLU A 513 -21.79 -9.17 40.49
CA GLU A 513 -22.87 -9.42 41.48
C GLU A 513 -22.89 -8.32 42.55
N GLY A 514 -23.79 -7.34 42.37
CA GLY A 514 -24.01 -6.23 43.30
C GLY A 514 -23.68 -4.83 42.74
N GLN A 515 -23.05 -4.74 41.57
CA GLN A 515 -22.90 -3.48 40.82
C GLN A 515 -24.25 -3.11 40.18
N SER A 516 -24.57 -1.82 40.10
CA SER A 516 -25.81 -1.32 39.48
C SER A 516 -25.54 -0.68 38.11
N PRO A 517 -26.49 -0.72 37.16
CA PRO A 517 -26.34 -0.02 35.88
C PRO A 517 -25.99 1.46 36.04
N GLU A 518 -26.57 2.16 37.03
CA GLU A 518 -26.34 3.58 37.29
C GLU A 518 -24.96 3.87 37.93
N SER A 519 -24.29 2.85 38.46
CA SER A 519 -22.88 2.94 38.87
C SER A 519 -21.90 2.56 37.76
N ALA A 520 -22.32 1.72 36.81
CA ALA A 520 -21.51 1.33 35.66
C ALA A 520 -21.55 2.37 34.53
N VAL A 521 -22.69 3.05 34.34
CA VAL A 521 -22.86 4.13 33.36
C VAL A 521 -23.37 5.40 34.04
N VAL A 522 -22.49 6.40 34.11
CA VAL A 522 -22.69 7.64 34.87
C VAL A 522 -23.07 8.79 33.94
N ASN A 523 -24.14 9.49 34.29
CA ASN A 523 -24.73 10.61 33.54
C ASN A 523 -25.11 10.32 32.07
N PRO A 524 -25.75 9.18 31.72
CA PRO A 524 -26.12 8.87 30.32
C PRO A 524 -26.95 9.98 29.65
N GLY A 525 -27.74 10.75 30.41
CA GLY A 525 -28.51 11.88 29.89
C GLY A 525 -27.67 13.00 29.27
N ASN A 526 -26.38 13.13 29.63
CA ASN A 526 -25.45 14.05 28.98
C ASN A 526 -25.15 13.66 27.53
N ALA A 527 -25.29 12.37 27.20
CA ALA A 527 -25.11 11.79 25.88
C ALA A 527 -26.45 11.58 25.12
N GLY A 528 -27.57 12.07 25.65
CA GLY A 528 -28.90 11.81 25.09
C GLY A 528 -29.42 10.39 25.35
N LEU A 529 -28.90 9.70 26.36
CA LEU A 529 -29.25 8.32 26.72
C LEU A 529 -29.96 8.24 28.09
N GLU A 530 -30.78 7.22 28.30
CA GLU A 530 -31.40 6.92 29.61
C GLU A 530 -31.41 5.41 29.91
N PHE A 531 -31.75 5.05 31.14
CA PHE A 531 -31.98 3.65 31.51
C PHE A 531 -33.45 3.28 31.28
N ASP A 532 -33.69 2.15 30.61
CA ASP A 532 -35.03 1.59 30.42
C ASP A 532 -35.55 0.88 31.70
N GLU A 533 -36.76 0.31 31.64
CA GLU A 533 -37.35 -0.43 32.77
C GLU A 533 -36.60 -1.72 33.17
N ASN A 534 -35.68 -2.19 32.33
CA ASN A 534 -34.84 -3.37 32.54
C ASN A 534 -33.41 -3.01 32.98
N GLY A 535 -33.05 -1.72 33.02
CA GLY A 535 -31.71 -1.22 33.32
C GLY A 535 -30.73 -1.24 32.13
N GLN A 536 -31.23 -1.41 30.91
CA GLN A 536 -30.46 -1.23 29.67
C GLN A 536 -30.32 0.25 29.33
N VAL A 537 -29.21 0.65 28.71
CA VAL A 537 -29.00 2.03 28.24
C VAL A 537 -29.59 2.17 26.84
N VAL A 538 -30.54 3.07 26.69
CA VAL A 538 -31.26 3.34 25.44
C VAL A 538 -31.19 4.83 25.08
N PRO A 539 -31.35 5.22 23.81
CA PRO A 539 -31.57 6.62 23.47
C PRO A 539 -32.82 7.16 24.18
N ILE A 540 -32.73 8.38 24.71
CA ILE A 540 -33.92 9.08 25.23
C ILE A 540 -34.92 9.18 24.07
N PRO A 541 -36.14 8.63 24.21
CA PRO A 541 -37.16 8.80 23.20
C PRO A 541 -37.42 10.29 23.03
N GLY A 542 -37.20 10.82 21.83
CA GLY A 542 -37.51 12.21 21.54
C GLY A 542 -38.95 12.51 21.94
N GLU A 543 -39.19 13.63 22.63
CA GLU A 543 -40.49 14.30 22.48
C GLU A 543 -40.72 14.43 20.97
N GLU A 544 -41.88 14.01 20.45
CA GLU A 544 -42.18 14.10 19.01
C GLU A 544 -41.80 15.50 18.52
N GLU A 545 -40.72 15.61 17.75
CA GLU A 545 -40.32 16.91 17.23
C GLU A 545 -41.49 17.44 16.41
N PRO A 546 -41.92 18.70 16.64
CA PRO A 546 -43.02 19.26 15.88
C PRO A 546 -42.63 19.23 14.41
N GLU A 547 -43.40 18.48 13.60
CA GLU A 547 -43.05 18.13 12.19
C GLU A 547 -42.18 19.20 11.54
N GLU A 548 -40.94 18.82 11.21
CA GLU A 548 -39.98 19.74 10.60
C GLU A 548 -40.66 20.52 9.47
N PRO A 549 -40.51 21.85 9.41
CA PRO A 549 -41.02 22.60 8.27
C PRO A 549 -40.39 22.01 7.00
N GLU A 550 -41.24 21.66 6.03
CA GLU A 550 -40.88 20.82 4.88
C GLU A 550 -39.45 21.06 4.38
N THR A 551 -38.71 19.96 4.28
CA THR A 551 -37.34 19.79 3.79
C THR A 551 -36.81 20.93 2.92
N PRO A 552 -35.56 21.40 3.13
CA PRO A 552 -34.94 22.33 2.19
C PRO A 552 -34.96 21.70 0.80
N GLU A 553 -35.60 22.40 -0.16
CA GLU A 553 -35.97 21.85 -1.47
C GLU A 553 -34.83 21.01 -2.08
N ALA A 554 -35.18 19.81 -2.55
CA ALA A 554 -34.25 18.96 -3.30
C ALA A 554 -33.62 19.76 -4.45
N PRO A 555 -32.32 19.56 -4.77
CA PRO A 555 -31.58 20.42 -5.68
C PRO A 555 -32.13 20.35 -7.11
N VAL A 556 -33.04 21.26 -7.45
CA VAL A 556 -33.71 21.26 -8.76
C VAL A 556 -32.70 21.59 -9.88
N ALA A 557 -32.49 20.63 -10.75
CA ALA A 557 -31.72 20.79 -11.98
C ALA A 557 -32.65 21.23 -13.11
N THR A 558 -32.35 22.35 -13.75
CA THR A 558 -33.13 22.94 -14.84
C THR A 558 -32.36 22.84 -16.15
N VAL A 559 -32.93 22.19 -17.16
CA VAL A 559 -32.33 22.06 -18.50
C VAL A 559 -32.87 23.17 -19.39
N THR A 560 -31.97 23.89 -20.06
CA THR A 560 -32.31 24.94 -21.04
C THR A 560 -31.67 24.67 -22.39
N VAL A 561 -32.33 25.08 -23.48
CA VAL A 561 -31.80 25.01 -24.85
C VAL A 561 -31.97 26.39 -25.48
N ASN A 562 -30.87 26.99 -25.95
CA ASN A 562 -30.85 28.38 -26.44
C ASN A 562 -31.49 29.39 -25.46
N GLY A 563 -31.32 29.18 -24.14
CA GLY A 563 -31.89 30.03 -23.09
C GLY A 563 -33.38 29.80 -22.77
N VAL A 564 -34.01 28.78 -23.33
CA VAL A 564 -35.41 28.41 -23.04
C VAL A 564 -35.43 27.15 -22.17
N GLU A 565 -36.15 27.17 -21.04
CA GLU A 565 -36.37 26.00 -20.18
C GLU A 565 -37.12 24.89 -20.93
N VAL A 566 -36.58 23.67 -20.89
CA VAL A 566 -37.15 22.48 -21.53
C VAL A 566 -37.44 21.34 -20.54
N GLY A 567 -36.97 21.43 -19.30
CA GLY A 567 -37.28 20.45 -18.25
C GLY A 567 -36.71 20.84 -16.87
N LYS A 568 -37.33 20.31 -15.83
CA LYS A 568 -36.88 20.36 -14.43
C LYS A 568 -36.85 18.96 -13.86
N PHE A 569 -35.85 18.69 -13.04
CA PHE A 569 -35.52 17.37 -12.51
C PHE A 569 -35.03 17.49 -11.08
N ASP A 570 -35.27 16.46 -10.26
CA ASP A 570 -34.94 16.49 -8.84
C ASP A 570 -33.46 16.17 -8.57
N THR A 571 -32.75 15.69 -9.62
CA THR A 571 -31.30 15.45 -9.60
C THR A 571 -30.61 15.97 -10.87
N LEU A 572 -29.30 16.27 -10.76
CA LEU A 572 -28.46 16.58 -11.92
C LEU A 572 -28.36 15.41 -12.91
N GLN A 573 -28.34 14.17 -12.42
CA GLN A 573 -28.20 12.99 -13.28
C GLN A 573 -29.43 12.80 -14.18
N GLU A 574 -30.64 12.99 -13.65
CA GLU A 574 -31.86 12.98 -14.47
C GLU A 574 -31.86 14.09 -15.53
N ALA A 575 -31.39 15.30 -15.17
CA ALA A 575 -31.27 16.41 -16.11
C ALA A 575 -30.27 16.10 -17.23
N LEU A 576 -29.12 15.48 -16.92
CA LEU A 576 -28.12 15.03 -17.90
C LEU A 576 -28.71 13.97 -18.84
N ASN A 577 -29.44 12.99 -18.30
CA ASN A 577 -30.05 11.91 -19.08
C ASN A 577 -31.12 12.41 -20.08
N HIS A 578 -31.73 13.58 -19.83
CA HIS A 578 -32.76 14.18 -20.69
C HIS A 578 -32.28 15.40 -21.49
N ALA A 579 -31.04 15.84 -21.33
CA ALA A 579 -30.51 17.01 -22.01
C ALA A 579 -30.16 16.71 -23.48
N PRO A 580 -30.75 17.42 -24.47
CA PRO A 580 -30.35 17.27 -25.86
C PRO A 580 -28.94 17.85 -26.10
N SER A 581 -28.25 17.35 -27.12
CA SER A 581 -26.90 17.81 -27.46
C SER A 581 -26.84 19.33 -27.66
N GLY A 582 -25.94 20.01 -26.93
CA GLY A 582 -25.82 21.46 -26.92
C GLY A 582 -26.73 22.20 -25.92
N ALA A 583 -27.48 21.48 -25.07
CA ALA A 583 -28.21 22.07 -23.96
C ALA A 583 -27.28 22.66 -22.88
N THR A 584 -27.83 23.59 -22.09
CA THR A 584 -27.19 24.18 -20.91
C THR A 584 -27.99 23.80 -19.68
N ILE A 585 -27.36 23.08 -18.73
CA ILE A 585 -28.01 22.63 -17.49
C ILE A 585 -27.60 23.57 -16.36
N THR A 586 -28.58 24.05 -15.58
CA THR A 586 -28.35 24.86 -14.39
C THR A 586 -28.87 24.13 -13.16
N VAL A 587 -27.99 23.81 -12.21
CA VAL A 587 -28.38 23.23 -10.90
C VAL A 587 -28.40 24.34 -9.88
N THR A 588 -29.48 24.45 -9.09
CA THR A 588 -29.57 25.45 -8.02
C THR A 588 -29.81 24.79 -6.66
N LYS A 589 -28.97 25.11 -5.66
CA LYS A 589 -29.16 24.72 -4.25
C LYS A 589 -28.80 25.91 -3.37
N ASN A 590 -29.68 26.28 -2.43
CA ASN A 590 -29.49 27.38 -1.48
C ASN A 590 -29.04 28.73 -2.13
N GLY A 591 -29.53 29.03 -3.34
CA GLY A 591 -29.22 30.28 -4.07
C GLY A 591 -27.90 30.29 -4.85
N LEU A 592 -27.15 29.20 -4.86
CA LEU A 592 -25.95 29.00 -5.69
C LEU A 592 -26.32 28.25 -6.98
N SER A 593 -25.76 28.67 -8.12
CA SER A 593 -26.02 28.05 -9.43
C SER A 593 -24.74 27.60 -10.13
N ALA A 594 -24.72 26.36 -10.62
CA ALA A 594 -23.66 25.82 -11.48
C ALA A 594 -24.19 25.59 -12.91
N VAL A 595 -23.33 25.76 -13.93
CA VAL A 595 -23.71 25.71 -15.36
C VAL A 595 -22.89 24.67 -16.12
N VAL A 596 -23.56 23.73 -16.78
CA VAL A 596 -22.95 22.69 -17.64
C VAL A 596 -23.25 23.01 -19.11
N SER A 597 -22.25 22.93 -19.99
CA SER A 597 -22.41 23.18 -21.44
C SER A 597 -21.54 22.23 -22.26
N GLY A 598 -22.18 21.34 -23.03
CA GLY A 598 -21.49 20.33 -23.84
C GLY A 598 -20.93 19.16 -23.03
N ASN A 599 -19.97 18.45 -23.62
CA ASN A 599 -19.50 17.13 -23.15
C ASN A 599 -18.46 17.21 -22.00
N ARG A 600 -18.53 18.24 -21.15
CA ARG A 600 -17.61 18.46 -20.01
C ARG A 600 -18.39 18.91 -18.77
N ILE A 601 -18.04 18.36 -17.62
CA ILE A 601 -18.65 18.65 -16.31
C ILE A 601 -17.82 19.75 -15.62
N PHE A 602 -18.48 20.67 -14.92
CA PHE A 602 -17.84 21.61 -13.99
C PHE A 602 -18.47 21.43 -12.60
N THR A 603 -17.69 20.96 -11.63
CA THR A 603 -18.10 20.86 -10.22
C THR A 603 -17.52 22.02 -9.44
N ILE A 604 -18.37 22.76 -8.73
CA ILE A 604 -17.95 23.83 -7.80
C ILE A 604 -18.09 23.28 -6.38
N VAL A 605 -16.98 23.18 -5.65
CA VAL A 605 -16.98 22.89 -4.21
C VAL A 605 -16.65 24.19 -3.46
N LEU A 606 -17.49 24.55 -2.50
CA LEU A 606 -17.20 25.64 -1.56
C LEU A 606 -16.42 25.07 -0.38
N ALA A 607 -15.12 25.40 -0.30
CA ALA A 607 -14.40 25.30 0.96
C ALA A 607 -14.84 26.43 1.89
N GLY A 608 -15.13 26.11 3.16
CA GLY A 608 -15.25 27.10 4.22
C GLY A 608 -13.91 27.82 4.46
N GLU A 609 -13.94 28.93 5.19
CA GLU A 609 -12.80 29.84 5.35
C GLU A 609 -11.55 29.16 5.97
N ALA A 610 -10.66 28.65 5.13
CA ALA A 610 -9.35 28.18 5.53
C ALA A 610 -8.36 29.35 5.61
N THR A 611 -8.28 29.98 6.78
CA THR A 611 -7.14 30.85 7.11
C THR A 611 -5.91 30.00 7.42
N GLU A 612 -4.86 30.14 6.60
CA GLU A 612 -3.48 29.70 6.80
C GLU A 612 -3.17 28.18 6.76
N TYR A 613 -3.01 27.63 5.55
CA TYR A 613 -2.09 26.51 5.28
C TYR A 613 -1.33 26.72 3.95
N PRO A 614 -0.03 27.11 3.96
CA PRO A 614 0.76 27.34 2.75
C PRO A 614 1.52 26.06 2.32
N ALA A 615 0.80 24.96 2.08
CA ALA A 615 1.43 23.65 1.77
C ALA A 615 0.66 22.77 0.76
N LEU A 616 -0.15 23.35 -0.13
CA LEU A 616 -0.72 22.64 -1.28
C LEU A 616 -0.52 23.45 -2.57
N ARG A 617 0.51 23.08 -3.35
CA ARG A 617 0.67 23.45 -4.76
C ARG A 617 1.01 22.21 -5.61
N PRO A 618 0.00 21.41 -6.01
CA PRO A 618 0.15 20.41 -7.07
C PRO A 618 0.10 21.08 -8.46
N ALA A 619 0.65 20.42 -9.48
CA ALA A 619 1.06 21.07 -10.74
C ALA A 619 -0.06 21.55 -11.68
N ASN A 620 -1.31 21.09 -11.54
CA ASN A 620 -2.31 21.11 -12.63
C ASN A 620 -3.55 22.00 -12.37
N GLY A 621 -3.43 23.07 -11.56
CA GLY A 621 -4.56 23.95 -11.22
C GLY A 621 -4.69 25.18 -12.14
N TYR A 622 -5.84 25.35 -12.81
CA TYR A 622 -6.13 26.55 -13.62
C TYR A 622 -6.73 27.68 -12.76
N LEU A 623 -6.22 28.91 -12.88
CA LEU A 623 -6.71 30.10 -12.17
C LEU A 623 -7.99 30.63 -12.82
N LEU A 624 -9.12 30.63 -12.10
CA LEU A 624 -10.43 30.98 -12.70
C LEU A 624 -10.78 32.48 -12.62
N ALA A 625 -10.39 33.16 -11.54
CA ALA A 625 -10.58 34.61 -11.38
C ALA A 625 -9.67 35.18 -10.28
N ASN A 626 -9.42 36.49 -10.33
CA ASN A 626 -8.81 37.26 -9.25
C ASN A 626 -9.77 38.37 -8.81
N LEU A 627 -10.33 38.24 -7.61
CA LEU A 627 -11.32 39.17 -7.06
C LEU A 627 -11.00 39.50 -5.60
N GLY A 628 -10.80 40.78 -5.32
CA GLY A 628 -11.08 41.40 -4.01
C GLY A 628 -10.28 40.93 -2.78
N GLY A 629 -9.34 39.99 -2.89
CA GLY A 629 -8.53 39.53 -1.76
C GLY A 629 -8.03 38.08 -1.80
N GLY A 630 -8.48 37.25 -2.76
CA GLY A 630 -8.07 35.85 -2.88
C GLY A 630 -7.86 35.38 -4.33
N GLN A 631 -7.11 34.29 -4.49
CA GLN A 631 -6.92 33.56 -5.75
C GLN A 631 -7.70 32.24 -5.70
N TYR A 632 -8.30 31.83 -6.81
CA TYR A 632 -9.20 30.66 -6.89
C TYR A 632 -8.82 29.73 -8.04
N TYR A 633 -8.77 28.42 -7.77
CA TYR A 633 -8.25 27.38 -8.67
C TYR A 633 -9.31 26.34 -9.05
N VAL A 634 -9.13 25.68 -10.20
CA VAL A 634 -9.96 24.58 -10.71
C VAL A 634 -9.09 23.34 -10.95
N TYR A 635 -9.65 22.17 -10.65
CA TYR A 635 -8.99 20.85 -10.72
C TYR A 635 -9.58 19.99 -11.86
N GLU A 636 -8.79 19.05 -12.38
CA GLU A 636 -9.23 18.00 -13.31
C GLU A 636 -9.11 16.65 -12.57
N ALA A 637 -10.17 15.83 -12.59
CA ALA A 637 -10.20 14.51 -11.95
C ALA A 637 -10.42 13.42 -13.01
N PRO A 638 -9.73 12.27 -12.93
CA PRO A 638 -9.98 11.14 -13.83
C PRO A 638 -11.37 10.56 -13.59
N LEU A 639 -12.02 10.11 -14.67
CA LEU A 639 -13.35 9.53 -14.63
C LEU A 639 -13.30 8.12 -14.00
N ILE A 640 -13.86 7.97 -12.80
CA ILE A 640 -14.27 6.66 -12.30
C ILE A 640 -15.51 6.23 -13.11
N PRO A 641 -15.54 5.03 -13.72
CA PRO A 641 -16.74 4.50 -14.34
C PRO A 641 -17.71 4.01 -13.25
N GLU A 642 -18.69 4.82 -12.87
CA GLU A 642 -19.80 4.35 -12.03
C GLU A 642 -20.71 3.37 -12.78
N ILE A 643 -21.13 2.34 -12.05
CA ILE A 643 -22.01 1.27 -12.53
C ILE A 643 -23.47 1.79 -12.52
N PRO A 644 -24.24 1.62 -13.60
CA PRO A 644 -25.65 1.99 -13.59
C PRO A 644 -26.46 1.03 -12.71
N ASP A 645 -27.29 1.59 -11.83
CA ASP A 645 -28.21 0.80 -11.02
C ASP A 645 -29.38 0.26 -11.87
N THR A 646 -29.95 -0.88 -11.46
CA THR A 646 -31.09 -1.61 -12.09
C THR A 646 -30.85 -2.58 -13.26
N ASP A 647 -29.68 -3.24 -13.34
CA ASP A 647 -29.65 -4.65 -13.80
C ASP A 647 -29.37 -5.56 -12.58
N PRO A 648 -30.08 -6.70 -12.41
CA PRO A 648 -29.75 -7.63 -11.34
C PRO A 648 -28.36 -8.20 -11.60
N LEU A 649 -27.45 -8.04 -10.63
CA LEU A 649 -26.08 -8.55 -10.70
C LEU A 649 -26.10 -10.03 -11.13
N ASP A 650 -25.41 -10.35 -12.23
CA ASP A 650 -25.42 -11.69 -12.82
C ASP A 650 -24.02 -12.02 -13.36
N GLY A 651 -23.54 -13.23 -13.12
CA GLY A 651 -22.17 -13.63 -13.42
C GLY A 651 -21.13 -13.04 -12.45
N TRP A 652 -19.88 -12.97 -12.92
CA TRP A 652 -18.74 -12.53 -12.12
C TRP A 652 -18.68 -11.01 -11.96
N VAL A 653 -18.58 -10.55 -10.71
CA VAL A 653 -18.52 -9.14 -10.34
C VAL A 653 -17.31 -8.91 -9.44
N LYS A 654 -16.36 -8.07 -9.86
CA LYS A 654 -15.25 -7.62 -9.01
C LYS A 654 -15.70 -6.43 -8.17
N ARG A 655 -15.37 -6.40 -6.87
CA ARG A 655 -15.56 -5.24 -5.97
C ARG A 655 -14.30 -5.06 -5.14
N GLY A 656 -13.62 -3.93 -5.31
CA GLY A 656 -12.26 -3.75 -4.82
C GLY A 656 -11.32 -4.82 -5.40
N SER A 657 -10.51 -5.44 -4.54
CA SER A 657 -9.64 -6.56 -4.91
C SER A 657 -10.37 -7.91 -5.08
N ARG A 658 -11.61 -8.04 -4.59
CA ARG A 658 -12.30 -9.34 -4.43
C ARG A 658 -13.26 -9.65 -5.58
N TRP A 659 -13.37 -10.93 -5.95
CA TRP A 659 -14.36 -11.43 -6.90
C TRP A 659 -15.56 -12.06 -6.21
N TYR A 660 -16.73 -11.82 -6.79
CA TYR A 660 -18.02 -12.37 -6.38
C TYR A 660 -18.69 -13.00 -7.60
N LEU A 661 -19.55 -13.99 -7.37
CA LEU A 661 -20.37 -14.61 -8.41
C LEU A 661 -21.84 -14.41 -8.04
N TYR A 662 -22.64 -13.93 -8.97
CA TYR A 662 -24.09 -13.74 -8.80
C TYR A 662 -24.89 -14.58 -9.80
N ASP A 663 -26.08 -15.00 -9.39
CA ASP A 663 -27.12 -15.62 -10.23
C ASP A 663 -28.44 -14.87 -10.01
N ASN A 664 -28.95 -14.19 -11.04
CA ASN A 664 -30.19 -13.42 -11.01
C ASN A 664 -30.28 -12.47 -9.79
N GLY A 665 -29.22 -11.70 -9.53
CA GLY A 665 -29.12 -10.75 -8.42
C GLY A 665 -28.73 -11.35 -7.06
N LYS A 666 -28.55 -12.67 -6.96
CA LYS A 666 -28.18 -13.34 -5.70
C LYS A 666 -26.70 -13.71 -5.67
N LYS A 667 -25.98 -13.19 -4.67
CA LYS A 667 -24.60 -13.57 -4.36
C LYS A 667 -24.52 -15.06 -4.04
N LEU A 668 -23.63 -15.78 -4.72
CA LEU A 668 -23.43 -17.22 -4.56
C LEU A 668 -22.32 -17.56 -3.56
N THR A 669 -22.47 -18.70 -2.89
CA THR A 669 -21.49 -19.29 -1.96
C THR A 669 -21.24 -20.76 -2.32
N GLY A 670 -20.12 -21.34 -1.90
CA GLY A 670 -19.74 -22.74 -2.14
C GLY A 670 -19.09 -23.02 -3.49
N TRP A 671 -19.09 -24.29 -3.90
CA TRP A 671 -18.50 -24.74 -5.18
C TRP A 671 -19.35 -24.33 -6.39
N HIS A 672 -18.73 -23.60 -7.32
CA HIS A 672 -19.33 -23.24 -8.61
C HIS A 672 -18.44 -23.65 -9.77
N LYS A 673 -19.06 -24.02 -10.89
CA LYS A 673 -18.35 -24.39 -12.12
C LYS A 673 -18.68 -23.39 -13.20
N ASP A 674 -17.67 -22.67 -13.68
CA ASP A 674 -17.79 -21.80 -14.85
C ASP A 674 -16.81 -22.23 -15.95
N GLY A 675 -17.34 -22.37 -17.16
CA GLY A 675 -16.69 -23.05 -18.29
C GLY A 675 -16.11 -24.42 -17.92
N ASN A 676 -14.77 -24.49 -17.96
CA ASN A 676 -13.99 -25.69 -17.63
C ASN A 676 -13.35 -25.67 -16.23
N ALA A 677 -13.41 -24.53 -15.52
CA ALA A 677 -12.83 -24.37 -14.21
C ALA A 677 -13.86 -24.59 -13.09
N TRP A 678 -13.37 -24.97 -11.92
CA TRP A 678 -14.13 -24.93 -10.68
C TRP A 678 -13.60 -23.79 -9.82
N TYR A 679 -14.49 -23.12 -9.12
CA TYR A 679 -14.21 -22.03 -8.21
C TYR A 679 -14.91 -22.35 -6.89
N TYR A 680 -14.41 -21.78 -5.79
CA TYR A 680 -15.10 -21.82 -4.52
C TYR A 680 -15.33 -20.40 -4.03
N MET A 681 -16.57 -20.11 -3.71
CA MET A 681 -16.99 -18.86 -3.09
C MET A 681 -17.10 -19.13 -1.59
N ASP A 682 -16.45 -18.34 -0.74
CA ASP A 682 -16.49 -18.50 0.71
C ASP A 682 -17.90 -18.23 1.28
N SER A 683 -18.05 -18.30 2.61
CA SER A 683 -19.33 -18.03 3.29
C SER A 683 -19.85 -16.60 3.07
N ARG A 684 -18.98 -15.64 2.72
CA ARG A 684 -19.30 -14.24 2.40
C ARG A 684 -19.54 -14.05 0.90
N GLY A 685 -19.35 -15.07 0.08
CA GLY A 685 -19.47 -15.06 -1.38
C GLY A 685 -18.25 -14.48 -2.10
N VAL A 686 -17.08 -14.44 -1.45
CA VAL A 686 -15.79 -14.04 -2.02
C VAL A 686 -15.11 -15.26 -2.65
N MET A 687 -14.60 -15.12 -3.86
CA MET A 687 -13.85 -16.19 -4.54
C MET A 687 -12.55 -16.49 -3.78
N LEU A 688 -12.26 -17.77 -3.52
CA LEU A 688 -10.95 -18.21 -3.05
C LEU A 688 -9.98 -18.23 -4.24
N ASP A 689 -8.84 -17.57 -4.09
CA ASP A 689 -7.74 -17.53 -5.06
C ASP A 689 -6.36 -17.64 -4.38
N ASP A 690 -5.34 -17.86 -5.20
CA ASP A 690 -3.90 -17.87 -4.88
C ASP A 690 -3.47 -18.63 -3.60
N GLY A 691 -4.07 -19.79 -3.33
CA GLY A 691 -3.92 -20.43 -2.02
C GLY A 691 -4.25 -21.93 -1.94
N LEU A 692 -3.75 -22.54 -0.87
CA LEU A 692 -4.10 -23.89 -0.41
C LEU A 692 -5.25 -23.81 0.59
N GLU A 693 -6.34 -24.51 0.33
CA GLU A 693 -7.58 -24.33 1.09
C GLU A 693 -8.20 -25.65 1.55
N VAL A 694 -8.75 -25.68 2.76
CA VAL A 694 -9.30 -26.90 3.39
C VAL A 694 -10.82 -26.83 3.47
N ILE A 695 -11.46 -27.40 2.46
CA ILE A 695 -12.92 -27.42 2.31
C ILE A 695 -13.42 -28.82 2.67
N ASP A 696 -14.34 -28.91 3.65
CA ASP A 696 -14.90 -30.17 4.18
C ASP A 696 -13.83 -31.22 4.58
N GLY A 697 -12.68 -30.75 5.08
CA GLY A 697 -11.55 -31.59 5.49
C GLY A 697 -10.68 -32.12 4.34
N VAL A 698 -10.90 -31.64 3.11
CA VAL A 698 -10.10 -31.97 1.92
C VAL A 698 -9.31 -30.73 1.49
N THR A 699 -8.01 -30.89 1.22
CA THR A 699 -7.17 -29.79 0.73
C THR A 699 -7.29 -29.66 -0.79
N TYR A 700 -7.53 -28.43 -1.24
CA TYR A 700 -7.57 -27.97 -2.63
C TYR A 700 -6.48 -26.90 -2.84
N TYR A 701 -6.25 -26.52 -4.09
CA TYR A 701 -5.44 -25.35 -4.44
C TYR A 701 -6.19 -24.52 -5.48
N PHE A 702 -6.21 -23.21 -5.31
CA PHE A 702 -6.76 -22.25 -6.26
C PHE A 702 -5.62 -21.40 -6.83
N TYR A 703 -5.60 -21.21 -8.15
CA TYR A 703 -4.70 -20.26 -8.80
C TYR A 703 -5.11 -18.81 -8.47
N ASN A 704 -4.24 -17.84 -8.73
CA ASN A 704 -4.50 -16.40 -8.57
C ASN A 704 -5.72 -15.84 -9.36
N TRP A 705 -6.28 -16.61 -10.29
CA TRP A 705 -7.53 -16.30 -11.00
C TRP A 705 -8.75 -17.05 -10.43
N GLY A 706 -8.62 -17.66 -9.25
CA GLY A 706 -9.67 -18.42 -8.54
C GLY A 706 -9.93 -19.84 -9.04
N GLY A 707 -9.24 -20.28 -10.09
CA GLY A 707 -9.40 -21.61 -10.65
C GLY A 707 -8.81 -22.70 -9.76
N MET A 708 -9.63 -23.66 -9.36
CA MET A 708 -9.19 -24.86 -8.65
C MET A 708 -8.30 -25.74 -9.55
N ALA A 709 -7.09 -26.05 -9.10
CA ALA A 709 -6.19 -26.96 -9.81
C ALA A 709 -6.78 -28.37 -9.91
N ASN A 710 -6.83 -28.92 -11.12
CA ASN A 710 -7.33 -30.26 -11.40
C ASN A 710 -6.37 -31.07 -12.27
N ALA A 711 -6.09 -32.31 -11.87
CA ALA A 711 -5.14 -33.21 -12.55
C ALA A 711 -3.81 -32.49 -12.90
N TRP A 712 -3.22 -31.80 -11.92
CA TRP A 712 -2.04 -30.95 -12.12
C TRP A 712 -1.09 -30.99 -10.92
N TRP A 713 0.16 -30.61 -11.17
CA TRP A 713 1.22 -30.51 -10.16
C TRP A 713 1.41 -29.06 -9.71
N TYR A 714 1.40 -28.85 -8.40
CA TYR A 714 1.72 -27.60 -7.73
C TYR A 714 3.04 -27.74 -6.98
N LYS A 715 3.80 -26.65 -6.86
CA LYS A 715 5.04 -26.59 -6.09
C LYS A 715 4.95 -25.42 -5.12
N ASP A 716 5.16 -25.67 -3.82
CA ASP A 716 5.15 -24.62 -2.80
C ASP A 716 6.49 -23.86 -2.73
N ASP A 717 6.54 -22.81 -1.91
CA ASP A 717 7.72 -21.95 -1.72
C ASP A 717 8.90 -22.70 -1.06
N ASN A 718 8.61 -23.74 -0.26
CA ASN A 718 9.63 -24.63 0.31
C ASN A 718 10.26 -25.54 -0.76
N GLY A 719 9.61 -25.65 -1.91
CA GLY A 719 10.02 -26.42 -3.06
C GLY A 719 9.44 -27.84 -3.14
N ASP A 720 8.50 -28.18 -2.26
CA ASP A 720 7.80 -29.44 -2.23
C ASP A 720 6.70 -29.49 -3.30
N TRP A 721 6.56 -30.64 -3.95
CA TRP A 721 5.55 -30.86 -5.01
C TRP A 721 4.32 -31.59 -4.48
N PHE A 722 3.14 -31.12 -4.87
CA PHE A 722 1.84 -31.71 -4.55
C PHE A 722 1.08 -32.01 -5.85
N TYR A 723 0.31 -33.10 -5.87
CA TYR A 723 -0.55 -33.42 -7.02
C TYR A 723 -2.03 -33.29 -6.66
N PHE A 724 -2.74 -32.46 -7.42
CA PHE A 724 -4.19 -32.31 -7.29
C PHE A 724 -4.89 -33.22 -8.31
N ARG A 725 -5.83 -34.03 -7.83
CA ARG A 725 -6.56 -35.00 -8.64
C ARG A 725 -7.55 -34.31 -9.59
N GLY A 726 -8.16 -35.06 -10.51
CA GLY A 726 -9.14 -34.49 -11.45
C GLY A 726 -10.38 -33.86 -10.79
N ASN A 727 -10.65 -34.19 -9.52
CA ASN A 727 -11.68 -33.59 -8.68
C ASN A 727 -11.12 -32.54 -7.69
N GLY A 728 -9.91 -32.03 -7.91
CA GLY A 728 -9.29 -30.98 -7.09
C GLY A 728 -8.70 -31.40 -5.75
N ALA A 729 -9.04 -32.59 -5.23
CA ALA A 729 -8.49 -33.05 -3.97
C ALA A 729 -6.98 -33.36 -4.07
N VAL A 730 -6.19 -32.92 -3.10
CA VAL A 730 -4.77 -33.30 -2.98
C VAL A 730 -4.64 -34.83 -2.89
N ALA A 731 -3.71 -35.39 -3.66
CA ALA A 731 -3.40 -36.80 -3.59
C ALA A 731 -2.49 -37.11 -2.38
N LYS A 732 -2.83 -38.16 -1.63
CA LYS A 732 -2.05 -38.67 -0.49
C LYS A 732 -1.87 -40.18 -0.61
N SER A 733 -0.70 -40.68 -0.21
CA SER A 733 -0.34 -42.10 -0.16
C SER A 733 -0.58 -42.88 -1.47
N SER A 734 -0.20 -42.30 -2.62
CA SER A 734 -0.58 -42.85 -3.93
C SER A 734 0.44 -42.62 -5.04
N TRP A 735 0.49 -43.57 -5.98
CA TRP A 735 1.14 -43.40 -7.27
C TRP A 735 0.34 -42.48 -8.19
N ILE A 736 1.05 -41.55 -8.84
CA ILE A 736 0.55 -40.62 -9.85
C ILE A 736 1.24 -40.96 -11.17
N GLU A 737 0.45 -41.24 -12.21
CA GLU A 737 0.96 -41.30 -13.58
C GLU A 737 0.88 -39.91 -14.22
N TRP A 738 2.01 -39.41 -14.72
CA TRP A 738 2.12 -38.11 -15.37
C TRP A 738 2.94 -38.22 -16.64
N LYS A 739 2.30 -38.01 -17.79
CA LYS A 739 2.92 -38.05 -19.13
C LYS A 739 3.71 -39.36 -19.40
N GLY A 740 3.20 -40.50 -18.91
CA GLY A 740 3.80 -41.84 -19.06
C GLY A 740 4.86 -42.21 -18.02
N GLU A 741 5.15 -41.30 -17.08
CA GLU A 741 6.09 -41.50 -15.97
C GLU A 741 5.33 -41.62 -14.64
N TYR A 742 5.94 -42.23 -13.63
CA TYR A 742 5.28 -42.53 -12.35
C TYR A 742 6.00 -41.85 -11.18
N TYR A 743 5.22 -41.23 -10.31
CA TYR A 743 5.66 -40.47 -9.13
C TYR A 743 4.86 -40.91 -7.91
N TYR A 744 5.40 -40.81 -6.69
CA TYR A 744 4.68 -41.18 -5.47
C TYR A 744 4.52 -39.98 -4.54
N VAL A 745 3.29 -39.74 -4.05
CA VAL A 745 3.00 -38.73 -3.02
C VAL A 745 2.76 -39.38 -1.66
N GLY A 746 3.38 -38.80 -0.62
CA GLY A 746 3.36 -39.28 0.76
C GLY A 746 2.02 -39.10 1.48
N THR A 747 1.99 -39.44 2.77
CA THR A 747 0.80 -39.29 3.64
C THR A 747 0.41 -37.83 3.89
N ASP A 748 1.40 -36.94 3.82
CA ASP A 748 1.27 -35.48 3.86
C ASP A 748 0.84 -34.88 2.51
N GLY A 749 1.00 -35.63 1.41
CA GLY A 749 0.73 -35.23 0.03
C GLY A 749 1.95 -34.76 -0.75
N LYS A 750 3.13 -34.70 -0.11
CA LYS A 750 4.38 -34.27 -0.73
C LYS A 750 4.93 -35.36 -1.64
N MET A 751 5.45 -34.98 -2.81
CA MET A 751 6.12 -35.90 -3.73
C MET A 751 7.42 -36.41 -3.12
N LEU A 752 7.55 -37.73 -3.03
CA LEU A 752 8.79 -38.35 -2.58
C LEU A 752 9.88 -38.19 -3.64
N THR A 753 11.07 -37.77 -3.23
CA THR A 753 12.27 -37.67 -4.09
C THR A 753 13.46 -38.40 -3.45
N ASN A 754 14.34 -38.94 -4.29
CA ASN A 754 15.60 -39.61 -3.92
C ASN A 754 15.48 -40.67 -2.81
N THR A 755 14.37 -41.41 -2.76
CA THR A 755 14.03 -42.28 -1.63
C THR A 755 13.32 -43.57 -2.09
N THR A 756 12.93 -44.41 -1.13
CA THR A 756 12.15 -45.63 -1.34
C THR A 756 10.70 -45.38 -0.91
N THR A 757 9.74 -45.76 -1.74
CA THR A 757 8.30 -45.63 -1.47
C THR A 757 7.84 -46.66 -0.42
N PRO A 758 6.69 -46.46 0.25
CA PRO A 758 6.20 -47.40 1.28
C PRO A 758 5.95 -48.84 0.80
N ASP A 759 5.73 -49.02 -0.51
CA ASP A 759 5.57 -50.32 -1.18
C ASP A 759 6.89 -50.90 -1.76
N GLY A 760 8.02 -50.21 -1.55
CA GLY A 760 9.38 -50.76 -1.77
C GLY A 760 10.06 -50.41 -3.09
N TYR A 761 9.46 -49.56 -3.93
CA TYR A 761 10.08 -49.07 -5.17
C TYR A 761 10.99 -47.87 -4.90
N ARG A 762 11.94 -47.56 -5.80
CA ARG A 762 12.82 -46.39 -5.68
C ARG A 762 12.41 -45.28 -6.63
N VAL A 763 12.41 -44.04 -6.14
CA VAL A 763 12.26 -42.83 -6.95
C VAL A 763 13.59 -42.05 -7.01
N ASP A 764 13.87 -41.43 -8.14
CA ASP A 764 15.08 -40.63 -8.35
C ASP A 764 14.99 -39.24 -7.72
N ARG A 765 16.02 -38.41 -7.88
CA ARG A 765 16.08 -37.04 -7.34
C ARG A 765 14.98 -36.09 -7.86
N ASN A 766 14.31 -36.45 -8.96
CA ASN A 766 13.19 -35.71 -9.55
C ASN A 766 11.83 -36.35 -9.17
N GLY A 767 11.83 -37.38 -8.30
CA GLY A 767 10.63 -38.11 -7.89
C GLY A 767 10.14 -39.18 -8.86
N LYS A 768 10.84 -39.38 -9.99
CA LYS A 768 10.45 -40.36 -11.01
C LYS A 768 10.81 -41.78 -10.59
N TRP A 769 9.89 -42.72 -10.77
CA TRP A 769 10.11 -44.15 -10.53
C TRP A 769 11.27 -44.70 -11.37
N ILE A 770 12.25 -45.29 -10.69
CA ILE A 770 13.34 -46.06 -11.29
C ILE A 770 12.82 -47.48 -11.55
N ARG A 771 12.50 -47.76 -12.82
CA ARG A 771 12.11 -49.10 -13.31
C ARG A 771 13.27 -50.08 -13.37
#